data_AF-A0A8C9ZPU2-F1
#
_entry.id   AF-A0A8C9ZPU2-F1
#
_cell.length_a   1.000
_cell.length_b   1.000
_cell.length_c   1.000
_cell.angle_alpha   90.00
_cell.angle_beta   90.00
_cell.angle_gamma   90.00
#
_symmetry.space_group_name_H-M   'P 1'
#
loop_
_entity.id
_entity.type
_entity.pdbx_description
1 polymer ?
#
loop_
_entity_poly.entity_id
_entity_poly.type
_entity_poly.pdbx_seq_one_letter_code
_entity_poly.pdbx_strand_id
1 'polypeptide(L)'
;AIYCNDITVKSYKVESRITSRFAHTTVRSSVVNSGSKAQSIGFNVQIPKRAFITNFTMNVNGITFVGSVKEKTVARNLYAQARARGKAAGIVRYWTSDMETFKTEVHVPPGSNIEFELHYQEMMHRKLGFYEHSLYLQPGRLVPQFQVDVYIFEPKGISMVQTPNSLGEQFAGMIKVTSSKEKAHVVFKPNLQQQRKCDNCTGSAIDGVFTVKYDVTRDSNAGELQVSDGHFVQFFAPSNLSPLPKNIVFVIDVSGSMWGVKMKQTVEAMQAILDDLTIDDHFSIIDFNHNVRCWSEELVAGSSIQVADAKKYIQNIKPSGGTNINEALMRAVQMLLKASNQGLIDPRSVSMIILVSDGDPTVGEIKLSTIQKNVKRVMREEFSLFSLGIGFDVDYDFLERIAIDNRGMAQRIYANHDAAEQLRTFYSQVSSPLLRRIAIQFPEDSVSEVTQNRFDKYFSGSELVVAGKVLPSESNTLTSFTTASARLDITLETEGDYAELDTELAKQQHSFTGFARQMWAYITIKQLISERSLAPTAAKKRKITQRIMSLAVEHQFVTPLTALLVESEDAKERLLADSPKDPKHGCCSGSSGVAPVHVVYQPPPWVQMTTPAPPSQVVKGPEESTLPQQVNLVDNDPHFIVHLPRSNMDVCFNIDSTPGHILNLVSDSVVVNGQLIGSKRIHKSKLKTYFGTISVYYLPDGISVTISTDSIALTDGRTSALTSETFLSHVVMFLCFSVRISIVKNSHVTIIINDNIQVMVLLHRVWKKHPVNVDFLGIYIPNDNQYSPLVHGLIGQFSREPDVSVYDMHEGVDPLKKEATMDVKGNKLLVTRGWQKDYRHDKRHGSNIYCWFIHNSGKGFIDGHYTDYIVPNLNSFLQAL
;
A
#
# COMPACT_ATOMS: atom_id res chain seq x y z
N ALA A 1 7.96 -15.88 3.25
CA ALA A 1 8.93 -16.72 2.49
C ALA A 1 10.31 -16.68 3.17
N ILE A 2 11.03 -17.80 3.18
CA ILE A 2 12.35 -17.97 3.84
C ILE A 2 13.35 -18.53 2.82
N TYR A 3 14.53 -17.90 2.72
CA TYR A 3 15.48 -18.06 1.59
C TYR A 3 16.84 -18.70 1.96
N CYS A 4 16.83 -19.84 2.66
CA CYS A 4 17.99 -20.75 2.74
C CYS A 4 17.54 -22.21 2.63
N ASN A 5 18.30 -23.05 1.94
CA ASN A 5 17.96 -24.47 1.78
C ASN A 5 17.95 -25.23 3.12
N ASP A 6 18.67 -24.71 4.11
CA ASP A 6 18.86 -25.34 5.42
C ASP A 6 17.73 -25.03 6.41
N ILE A 7 16.72 -24.22 6.05
CA ILE A 7 15.61 -23.88 6.95
C ILE A 7 14.38 -24.74 6.65
N THR A 8 13.98 -25.52 7.65
CA THR A 8 12.88 -26.49 7.60
C THR A 8 11.67 -25.98 8.37
N VAL A 9 10.53 -25.82 7.72
CA VAL A 9 9.25 -25.49 8.39
C VAL A 9 8.59 -26.81 8.81
N LYS A 10 8.61 -27.13 10.10
CA LYS A 10 8.00 -28.35 10.66
C LYS A 10 6.47 -28.31 10.57
N SER A 11 5.89 -27.18 10.95
CA SER A 11 4.45 -27.00 11.01
C SER A 11 4.03 -25.58 10.60
N TYR A 12 2.83 -25.49 10.05
CA TYR A 12 2.15 -24.24 9.72
C TYR A 12 0.66 -24.50 9.94
N LYS A 13 0.09 -23.89 10.98
CA LYS A 13 -1.30 -24.07 11.38
C LYS A 13 -2.01 -22.73 11.41
N VAL A 14 -3.17 -22.64 10.77
CA VAL A 14 -4.07 -21.48 10.89
C VAL A 14 -5.38 -21.97 11.49
N GLU A 15 -5.72 -21.46 12.67
CA GLU A 15 -6.95 -21.78 13.37
C GLU A 15 -7.77 -20.49 13.50
N SER A 16 -8.96 -20.46 12.91
CA SER A 16 -9.89 -19.34 13.06
C SER A 16 -11.16 -19.79 13.77
N ARG A 17 -11.57 -19.04 14.78
CA ARG A 17 -12.81 -19.26 15.53
C ARG A 17 -13.72 -18.06 15.33
N ILE A 18 -14.82 -18.26 14.63
CA ILE A 18 -15.86 -17.27 14.40
C ILE A 18 -17.00 -17.57 15.37
N THR A 19 -17.27 -16.64 16.29
CA THR A 19 -18.42 -16.70 17.21
C THR A 19 -19.25 -15.45 16.98
N SER A 20 -20.51 -15.61 16.58
CA SER A 20 -21.45 -14.49 16.39
C SER A 20 -20.84 -13.34 15.58
N ARG A 21 -20.42 -13.62 14.34
CA ARG A 21 -19.75 -12.66 13.42
C ARG A 21 -18.44 -12.04 13.97
N PHE A 22 -17.86 -12.53 15.07
CA PHE A 22 -16.54 -12.10 15.54
C PHE A 22 -15.51 -13.21 15.33
N ALA A 23 -14.52 -12.95 14.48
CA ALA A 23 -13.48 -13.91 14.14
C ALA A 23 -12.21 -13.66 14.98
N HIS A 24 -11.72 -14.70 15.64
CA HIS A 24 -10.41 -14.74 16.29
C HIS A 24 -9.52 -15.77 15.58
N THR A 25 -8.47 -15.29 14.92
CA THR A 25 -7.56 -16.12 14.13
C THR A 25 -6.18 -16.20 14.78
N THR A 26 -5.65 -17.42 14.85
CA THR A 26 -4.32 -17.73 15.36
C THR A 26 -3.49 -18.40 14.25
N VAL A 27 -2.33 -17.83 13.93
CA VAL A 27 -1.38 -18.38 12.94
C VAL A 27 -0.13 -18.85 13.67
N ARG A 28 0.10 -20.16 13.68
CA ARG A 28 1.25 -20.83 14.32
C ARG A 28 2.21 -21.39 13.27
N SER A 29 3.52 -21.24 13.46
CA SER A 29 4.52 -21.96 12.65
C SER A 29 5.77 -22.33 13.44
N SER A 30 6.17 -23.61 13.37
CA SER A 30 7.40 -24.14 13.96
C SER A 30 8.45 -24.33 12.86
N VAL A 31 9.65 -23.77 13.08
CA VAL A 31 10.73 -23.66 12.09
C VAL A 31 12.06 -24.07 12.74
N VAL A 32 12.89 -24.81 12.02
CA VAL A 32 14.24 -25.20 12.46
C VAL A 32 15.30 -24.68 11.50
N ASN A 33 16.37 -24.09 12.04
CA ASN A 33 17.62 -23.90 11.32
C ASN A 33 18.38 -25.24 11.32
N SER A 34 18.24 -26.03 10.25
CA SER A 34 18.95 -27.30 10.07
C SER A 34 20.38 -27.12 9.53
N GLY A 35 20.82 -25.88 9.31
CA GLY A 35 22.12 -25.56 8.72
C GLY A 35 23.27 -25.50 9.72
N SER A 36 24.49 -25.66 9.20
CA SER A 36 25.74 -25.58 9.97
C SER A 36 26.20 -24.15 10.30
N LYS A 37 25.41 -23.12 9.92
CA LYS A 37 25.69 -21.70 10.17
C LYS A 37 24.49 -21.01 10.82
N ALA A 38 24.74 -19.90 11.50
CA ALA A 38 23.67 -19.04 12.00
C ALA A 38 22.94 -18.35 10.82
N GLN A 39 21.62 -18.27 10.89
CA GLN A 39 20.77 -17.77 9.79
C GLN A 39 19.62 -16.90 10.32
N SER A 40 19.10 -16.02 9.48
CA SER A 40 17.94 -15.18 9.80
C SER A 40 16.64 -15.84 9.33
N ILE A 41 15.70 -16.08 10.25
CA ILE A 41 14.38 -16.64 9.99
C ILE A 41 13.35 -15.52 10.00
N GLY A 42 12.66 -15.33 8.88
CA GLY A 42 11.58 -14.35 8.73
C GLY A 42 10.19 -14.99 8.80
N PHE A 43 9.41 -14.61 9.82
CA PHE A 43 7.98 -14.94 9.90
C PHE A 43 7.17 -13.83 9.23
N ASN A 44 6.31 -14.20 8.28
CA ASN A 44 5.57 -13.28 7.42
C ASN A 44 4.13 -13.77 7.21
N VAL A 45 3.15 -12.96 7.61
CA VAL A 45 1.72 -13.26 7.51
C VAL A 45 0.99 -12.03 6.97
N GLN A 46 0.08 -12.21 6.01
CA GLN A 46 -0.87 -11.14 5.66
C GLN A 46 -2.15 -11.34 6.48
N ILE A 47 -2.67 -10.25 7.05
CA ILE A 47 -3.90 -10.21 7.86
C ILE A 47 -4.88 -9.20 7.26
N PRO A 48 -6.20 -9.37 7.41
CA PRO A 48 -7.16 -8.39 6.89
C PRO A 48 -6.90 -6.99 7.46
N LYS A 49 -6.93 -5.96 6.60
CA LYS A 49 -6.75 -4.52 7.00
C LYS A 49 -7.76 -4.06 8.06
N ARG A 50 -8.88 -4.79 8.21
CA ARG A 50 -9.89 -4.53 9.23
C ARG A 50 -9.55 -5.15 10.58
N ALA A 51 -8.79 -6.23 10.62
CA ALA A 51 -8.39 -6.89 11.87
C ALA A 51 -7.53 -5.98 12.76
N PHE A 52 -7.51 -6.29 14.06
CA PHE A 52 -6.48 -5.81 14.98
C PHE A 52 -5.66 -7.02 15.46
N ILE A 53 -4.33 -6.89 15.43
CA ILE A 53 -3.44 -7.84 16.12
C ILE A 53 -3.73 -7.72 17.62
N THR A 54 -3.87 -8.85 18.30
CA THR A 54 -4.15 -8.92 19.75
C THR A 54 -2.95 -9.41 20.55
N ASN A 55 -2.20 -10.38 20.03
CA ASN A 55 -1.01 -10.93 20.67
C ASN A 55 -0.04 -11.49 19.62
N PHE A 56 1.24 -11.57 19.98
CA PHE A 56 2.26 -12.31 19.24
C PHE A 56 3.22 -12.91 20.26
N THR A 57 3.39 -14.23 20.22
CA THR A 57 4.39 -14.95 21.01
C THR A 57 5.41 -15.61 20.10
N MET A 58 6.61 -15.78 20.64
CA MET A 58 7.73 -16.38 19.93
C MET A 58 8.56 -17.16 20.93
N ASN A 59 8.80 -18.45 20.68
CA ASN A 59 9.73 -19.25 21.46
C ASN A 59 11.00 -19.50 20.64
N VAL A 60 12.18 -19.27 21.22
CA VAL A 60 13.47 -19.58 20.60
C VAL A 60 14.26 -20.47 21.56
N ASN A 61 14.44 -21.75 21.20
CA ASN A 61 15.21 -22.73 21.98
C ASN A 61 14.77 -22.84 23.47
N GLY A 62 13.49 -22.62 23.77
CA GLY A 62 12.94 -22.65 25.12
C GLY A 62 12.73 -21.27 25.75
N ILE A 63 13.32 -20.19 25.21
CA ILE A 63 13.10 -18.82 25.69
C ILE A 63 11.83 -18.27 25.04
N THR A 64 10.79 -18.02 25.84
CA THR A 64 9.57 -17.35 25.36
C THR A 64 9.73 -15.83 25.37
N PHE A 65 9.23 -15.21 24.30
CA PHE A 65 9.03 -13.78 24.14
C PHE A 65 7.53 -13.53 23.94
N VAL A 66 6.96 -12.60 24.70
CA VAL A 66 5.51 -12.35 24.75
C VAL A 66 5.18 -10.91 24.39
N GLY A 67 4.27 -10.74 23.44
CA GLY A 67 3.71 -9.46 23.04
C GLY A 67 2.77 -8.86 24.09
N SER A 68 2.97 -7.58 24.37
CA SER A 68 2.07 -6.78 25.21
C SER A 68 1.76 -5.46 24.52
N VAL A 69 0.48 -5.10 24.42
CA VAL A 69 0.09 -3.83 23.80
C VAL A 69 0.33 -2.69 24.78
N LYS A 70 1.14 -1.71 24.36
CA LYS A 70 1.45 -0.50 25.11
C LYS A 70 1.20 0.73 24.23
N GLU A 71 1.23 1.93 24.82
CA GLU A 71 1.22 3.18 24.04
C GLU A 71 2.40 3.22 23.06
N LYS A 72 2.15 3.68 21.83
CA LYS A 72 3.14 3.78 20.75
C LYS A 72 4.38 4.61 21.13
N THR A 73 4.25 5.63 21.98
CA THR A 73 5.39 6.43 22.47
C THR A 73 6.24 5.65 23.48
N VAL A 74 5.60 5.08 24.51
CA VAL A 74 6.21 4.25 25.56
C VAL A 74 6.92 3.05 24.96
N ALA A 75 6.27 2.33 24.05
CA ALA A 75 6.84 1.17 23.37
C ALA A 75 8.09 1.54 22.55
N ARG A 76 8.06 2.66 21.81
CA ARG A 76 9.24 3.19 21.08
C ARG A 76 10.38 3.61 22.02
N ASN A 77 10.08 4.17 23.18
CA ASN A 77 11.10 4.57 24.17
C ASN A 77 11.77 3.34 24.81
N LEU A 78 10.99 2.35 25.24
CA LEU A 78 11.50 1.08 25.79
C LEU A 78 12.32 0.28 24.76
N TYR A 79 11.94 0.40 23.47
CA TYR A 79 12.66 -0.17 22.34
C TYR A 79 13.99 0.55 22.04
N ALA A 80 14.02 1.89 22.05
CA ALA A 80 15.24 2.66 21.85
C ALA A 80 16.29 2.34 22.94
N GLN A 81 15.84 2.19 24.19
CA GLN A 81 16.69 1.73 25.31
C GLN A 81 17.25 0.31 25.09
N ALA A 82 16.51 -0.59 24.42
CA ALA A 82 16.98 -1.94 24.11
C ALA A 82 18.00 -1.95 22.95
N ARG A 83 17.75 -1.21 21.87
CA ARG A 83 18.71 -1.06 20.77
C ARG A 83 20.04 -0.43 21.22
N ALA A 84 19.99 0.55 22.12
CA ALA A 84 21.19 1.15 22.72
C ALA A 84 22.01 0.15 23.56
N ARG A 85 21.44 -1.00 23.92
CA ARG A 85 22.07 -2.13 24.64
C ARG A 85 22.40 -3.32 23.71
N GLY A 86 22.55 -3.05 22.40
CA GLY A 86 23.06 -4.03 21.42
C GLY A 86 22.05 -5.09 20.95
N LYS A 87 20.76 -4.94 21.25
CA LYS A 87 19.76 -6.00 21.00
C LYS A 87 19.12 -5.90 19.61
N ALA A 88 19.03 -7.05 18.95
CA ALA A 88 18.51 -7.19 17.59
C ALA A 88 16.98 -7.04 17.55
N ALA A 89 16.46 -6.40 16.50
CA ALA A 89 15.02 -6.31 16.24
C ALA A 89 14.70 -5.70 14.86
N GLY A 90 13.53 -6.06 14.32
CA GLY A 90 12.90 -5.34 13.23
C GLY A 90 11.52 -5.90 12.88
N ILE A 91 10.50 -5.04 12.89
CA ILE A 91 9.17 -5.35 12.32
C ILE A 91 8.82 -4.26 11.32
N VAL A 92 8.44 -4.69 10.12
CA VAL A 92 8.10 -3.81 8.99
C VAL A 92 6.75 -4.25 8.46
N ARG A 93 5.74 -3.40 8.65
CA ARG A 93 4.43 -3.60 8.02
C ARG A 93 4.37 -2.88 6.67
N TYR A 94 3.85 -3.58 5.67
CA TYR A 94 3.65 -3.08 4.31
C TYR A 94 2.18 -3.25 3.90
N TRP A 95 1.73 -2.39 2.99
CA TRP A 95 0.34 -2.29 2.55
C TRP A 95 0.11 -3.02 1.22
N THR A 96 -0.87 -3.92 1.18
CA THR A 96 -1.54 -4.35 -0.06
C THR A 96 -3.01 -3.92 0.00
N SER A 97 -3.80 -4.16 -1.05
CA SER A 97 -5.15 -3.58 -1.25
C SER A 97 -6.04 -3.58 -0.01
N ASP A 98 -6.24 -4.77 0.57
CA ASP A 98 -7.18 -5.02 1.67
C ASP A 98 -6.54 -5.83 2.82
N MET A 99 -5.22 -6.04 2.76
CA MET A 99 -4.43 -6.79 3.73
C MET A 99 -3.25 -5.96 4.26
N GLU A 100 -2.95 -6.09 5.56
CA GLU A 100 -1.70 -5.64 6.17
C GLU A 100 -0.71 -6.80 6.28
N THR A 101 0.57 -6.56 5.98
CA THR A 101 1.63 -7.57 6.17
C THR A 101 2.25 -7.45 7.56
N PHE A 102 2.18 -8.49 8.40
CA PHE A 102 3.00 -8.64 9.59
C PHE A 102 4.28 -9.41 9.26
N LYS A 103 5.44 -8.72 9.29
CA LYS A 103 6.76 -9.34 9.15
C LYS A 103 7.62 -9.10 10.39
N THR A 104 8.19 -10.17 10.95
CA THR A 104 9.28 -10.14 11.94
C THR A 104 10.45 -11.00 11.47
N GLU A 105 11.66 -10.75 11.97
CA GLU A 105 12.88 -11.47 11.57
C GLU A 105 13.83 -11.66 12.75
N VAL A 106 14.37 -12.88 12.90
CA VAL A 106 15.15 -13.33 14.06
C VAL A 106 16.42 -14.04 13.58
N HIS A 107 17.58 -13.67 14.11
CA HIS A 107 18.85 -14.35 13.80
C HIS A 107 19.14 -15.45 14.82
N VAL A 108 19.42 -16.67 14.36
CA VAL A 108 19.49 -17.87 15.21
C VAL A 108 20.67 -18.79 14.87
N PRO A 109 21.32 -19.44 15.86
CA PRO A 109 22.42 -20.37 15.62
C PRO A 109 21.96 -21.70 14.98
N PRO A 110 22.91 -22.54 14.51
CA PRO A 110 22.66 -23.91 14.05
C PRO A 110 21.78 -24.73 15.00
N GLY A 111 20.94 -25.60 14.46
CA GLY A 111 20.09 -26.53 15.22
C GLY A 111 18.90 -25.91 15.95
N SER A 112 18.75 -24.58 15.92
CA SER A 112 17.70 -23.88 16.69
C SER A 112 16.29 -24.25 16.26
N ASN A 113 15.38 -24.41 17.23
CA ASN A 113 13.94 -24.57 17.04
C ASN A 113 13.21 -23.29 17.46
N ILE A 114 12.44 -22.72 16.54
CA ILE A 114 11.73 -21.45 16.70
C ILE A 114 10.25 -21.69 16.46
N GLU A 115 9.41 -21.20 17.35
CA GLU A 115 7.95 -21.29 17.21
C GLU A 115 7.35 -19.90 17.26
N PHE A 116 6.59 -19.54 16.22
CA PHE A 116 5.91 -18.25 16.08
C PHE A 116 4.40 -18.45 16.22
N GLU A 117 3.74 -17.58 16.98
CA GLU A 117 2.27 -17.59 17.12
C GLU A 117 1.73 -16.17 17.11
N LEU A 118 0.88 -15.86 16.13
CA LEU A 118 0.26 -14.54 15.92
C LEU A 118 -1.25 -14.65 16.09
N HIS A 119 -1.83 -13.80 16.94
CA HIS A 119 -3.27 -13.68 17.12
C HIS A 119 -3.78 -12.35 16.56
N TYR A 120 -4.89 -12.40 15.84
CA TYR A 120 -5.63 -11.21 15.40
C TYR A 120 -7.13 -11.45 15.45
N GLN A 121 -7.89 -10.37 15.58
CA GLN A 121 -9.35 -10.41 15.69
C GLN A 121 -9.99 -9.41 14.71
N GLU A 122 -11.08 -9.82 14.07
CA GLU A 122 -11.89 -8.98 13.20
C GLU A 122 -13.39 -9.19 13.42
N MET A 123 -14.16 -8.13 13.18
CA MET A 123 -15.60 -8.22 13.01
C MET A 123 -15.90 -8.58 11.54
N MET A 124 -16.65 -9.66 11.33
CA MET A 124 -17.17 -10.04 10.02
C MET A 124 -18.17 -8.99 9.53
N HIS A 125 -18.08 -8.63 8.25
CA HIS A 125 -19.00 -7.68 7.62
C HIS A 125 -19.81 -8.38 6.52
N ARG A 126 -21.13 -8.30 6.61
CA ARG A 126 -22.02 -8.82 5.58
C ARG A 126 -22.05 -7.91 4.36
N LYS A 127 -21.88 -8.50 3.17
CA LYS A 127 -21.96 -7.84 1.86
C LYS A 127 -22.66 -8.77 0.88
N LEU A 128 -23.52 -8.23 0.02
CA LEU A 128 -24.20 -9.00 -1.04
C LEU A 128 -24.87 -10.31 -0.55
N GLY A 129 -25.31 -10.33 0.72
CA GLY A 129 -25.99 -11.45 1.35
C GLY A 129 -25.10 -12.41 2.16
N PHE A 130 -23.78 -12.27 2.17
CA PHE A 130 -22.87 -13.18 2.88
C PHE A 130 -21.77 -12.44 3.67
N TYR A 131 -21.21 -13.11 4.67
CA TYR A 131 -19.91 -12.78 5.25
C TYR A 131 -18.81 -13.51 4.47
N GLU A 132 -17.65 -12.89 4.34
CA GLU A 132 -16.48 -13.48 3.66
C GLU A 132 -15.27 -13.40 4.58
N HIS A 133 -14.77 -14.55 5.03
CA HIS A 133 -13.56 -14.65 5.83
C HIS A 133 -12.42 -15.15 4.94
N SER A 134 -11.32 -14.40 4.91
CA SER A 134 -10.23 -14.59 3.94
C SER A 134 -8.88 -14.70 4.65
N LEU A 135 -8.28 -15.89 4.59
CA LEU A 135 -7.02 -16.25 5.22
C LEU A 135 -5.92 -16.36 4.16
N TYR A 136 -4.92 -15.48 4.19
CA TYR A 136 -3.79 -15.60 3.25
C TYR A 136 -2.78 -16.65 3.72
N LEU A 137 -2.54 -17.65 2.87
CA LEU A 137 -1.69 -18.80 3.15
C LEU A 137 -0.41 -18.71 2.30
N GLN A 138 0.73 -18.44 2.94
CA GLN A 138 2.03 -18.41 2.27
C GLN A 138 3.14 -19.05 3.14
N PRO A 139 3.09 -20.37 3.38
CA PRO A 139 4.19 -21.09 4.03
C PRO A 139 5.51 -20.96 3.26
N GLY A 140 5.47 -20.79 1.94
CA GLY A 140 6.63 -20.55 1.06
C GLY A 140 7.61 -21.73 0.90
N ARG A 141 7.37 -22.84 1.60
CA ARG A 141 8.09 -24.12 1.54
C ARG A 141 7.09 -25.25 1.77
N LEU A 142 7.45 -26.49 1.43
CA LEU A 142 6.67 -27.66 1.83
C LEU A 142 6.69 -27.81 3.36
N VAL A 143 5.55 -28.19 3.96
CA VAL A 143 5.34 -28.26 5.41
C VAL A 143 4.76 -29.63 5.78
N PRO A 144 5.47 -30.49 6.55
CA PRO A 144 4.98 -31.81 6.93
C PRO A 144 3.68 -31.77 7.75
N GLN A 145 3.53 -30.78 8.63
CA GLN A 145 2.32 -30.54 9.42
C GLN A 145 1.62 -29.23 9.01
N PHE A 146 1.10 -29.19 7.79
CA PHE A 146 0.21 -28.12 7.33
C PHE A 146 -1.24 -28.40 7.74
N GLN A 147 -1.95 -27.43 8.30
CA GLN A 147 -3.39 -27.53 8.58
C GLN A 147 -4.05 -26.14 8.65
N VAL A 148 -5.24 -26.00 8.08
CA VAL A 148 -6.13 -24.85 8.29
C VAL A 148 -7.47 -25.34 8.79
N ASP A 149 -7.94 -24.74 9.89
CA ASP A 149 -9.23 -24.99 10.50
C ASP A 149 -9.99 -23.67 10.65
N VAL A 150 -11.22 -23.60 10.14
CA VAL A 150 -12.17 -22.53 10.44
C VAL A 150 -13.36 -23.13 11.15
N TYR A 151 -13.52 -22.79 12.43
CA TYR A 151 -14.68 -23.10 13.25
C TYR A 151 -15.62 -21.91 13.22
N ILE A 152 -16.90 -22.14 12.91
CA ILE A 152 -17.97 -21.15 12.94
C ILE A 152 -19.01 -21.62 13.95
N PHE A 153 -19.41 -20.75 14.87
CA PHE A 153 -20.55 -20.93 15.77
C PHE A 153 -21.45 -19.69 15.73
N GLU A 154 -22.71 -19.90 15.35
CA GLU A 154 -23.72 -18.84 15.20
C GLU A 154 -25.00 -19.27 15.93
N PRO A 155 -25.36 -18.63 17.07
CA PRO A 155 -26.47 -19.07 17.92
C PRO A 155 -27.85 -19.14 17.24
N LYS A 156 -28.16 -18.26 16.29
CA LYS A 156 -29.39 -18.34 15.47
C LYS A 156 -29.34 -19.39 14.36
N GLY A 157 -28.17 -19.95 14.10
CA GLY A 157 -27.94 -20.95 13.07
C GLY A 157 -27.26 -20.41 11.81
N ILE A 158 -26.70 -21.32 11.03
CA ILE A 158 -25.97 -21.05 9.79
C ILE A 158 -26.87 -21.48 8.62
N SER A 159 -27.19 -20.56 7.72
CA SER A 159 -28.10 -20.81 6.58
C SER A 159 -27.36 -21.35 5.35
N MET A 160 -26.08 -20.99 5.18
CA MET A 160 -25.24 -21.42 4.07
C MET A 160 -23.75 -21.34 4.45
N VAL A 161 -22.94 -22.30 3.97
CA VAL A 161 -21.47 -22.25 3.99
C VAL A 161 -20.95 -22.67 2.62
N GLN A 162 -20.00 -21.92 2.07
CA GLN A 162 -19.35 -22.20 0.79
C GLN A 162 -17.84 -21.89 0.86
N THR A 163 -17.05 -22.68 0.14
CA THR A 163 -15.61 -22.45 -0.02
C THR A 163 -15.29 -22.33 -1.51
N PRO A 164 -15.28 -21.10 -2.08
CA PRO A 164 -14.89 -20.88 -3.47
C PRO A 164 -13.43 -21.31 -3.69
N ASN A 165 -13.07 -21.66 -4.94
CA ASN A 165 -11.75 -22.23 -5.24
C ASN A 165 -10.61 -21.18 -5.31
N SER A 166 -10.47 -20.37 -4.26
CA SER A 166 -9.59 -19.20 -4.20
C SER A 166 -8.09 -19.53 -4.07
N LEU A 167 -7.74 -20.80 -3.80
CA LEU A 167 -6.38 -21.33 -3.84
C LEU A 167 -5.98 -21.92 -5.20
N GLY A 168 -6.92 -22.03 -6.16
CA GLY A 168 -6.70 -22.55 -7.51
C GLY A 168 -6.93 -24.06 -7.67
N GLU A 169 -7.13 -24.49 -8.91
CA GLU A 169 -7.61 -25.81 -9.34
C GLU A 169 -6.87 -27.02 -8.73
N GLN A 170 -5.58 -26.90 -8.41
CA GLN A 170 -4.81 -27.94 -7.72
C GLN A 170 -5.41 -28.37 -6.37
N PHE A 171 -6.15 -27.48 -5.69
CA PHE A 171 -6.74 -27.72 -4.36
C PHE A 171 -8.26 -27.92 -4.39
N ALA A 172 -8.87 -27.98 -5.57
CA ALA A 172 -10.31 -28.23 -5.73
C ALA A 172 -10.72 -29.54 -5.02
N GLY A 173 -11.80 -29.49 -4.23
CA GLY A 173 -12.29 -30.64 -3.47
C GLY A 173 -11.42 -31.11 -2.29
N MET A 174 -10.25 -30.51 -2.04
CA MET A 174 -9.42 -30.84 -0.85
C MET A 174 -9.92 -30.17 0.44
N ILE A 175 -10.74 -29.12 0.30
CA ILE A 175 -11.37 -28.41 1.42
C ILE A 175 -12.60 -29.19 1.85
N LYS A 176 -12.63 -29.64 3.11
CA LYS A 176 -13.76 -30.38 3.69
C LYS A 176 -14.59 -29.44 4.55
N VAL A 177 -15.89 -29.36 4.26
CA VAL A 177 -16.87 -28.64 5.08
C VAL A 177 -17.73 -29.66 5.82
N THR A 178 -17.87 -29.50 7.13
CA THR A 178 -18.82 -30.24 7.97
C THR A 178 -19.70 -29.23 8.70
N SER A 179 -21.01 -29.24 8.45
CA SER A 179 -21.96 -28.27 9.00
C SER A 179 -23.15 -28.93 9.68
N SER A 180 -23.59 -28.36 10.80
CA SER A 180 -24.87 -28.60 11.46
C SER A 180 -25.65 -27.28 11.58
N LYS A 181 -26.78 -27.26 12.31
CA LYS A 181 -27.65 -26.08 12.45
C LYS A 181 -26.89 -24.82 12.91
N GLU A 182 -26.06 -24.90 13.95
CA GLU A 182 -25.34 -23.74 14.51
C GLU A 182 -23.82 -23.76 14.31
N LYS A 183 -23.26 -24.86 13.80
CA LYS A 183 -21.81 -25.08 13.73
C LYS A 183 -21.36 -25.40 12.32
N ALA A 184 -20.23 -24.83 11.90
CA ALA A 184 -19.49 -25.31 10.75
C ALA A 184 -18.01 -25.48 11.09
N HIS A 185 -17.40 -26.51 10.54
CA HIS A 185 -15.96 -26.75 10.58
C HIS A 185 -15.45 -26.93 9.15
N VAL A 186 -14.58 -26.04 8.71
CA VAL A 186 -13.91 -26.09 7.41
C VAL A 186 -12.46 -26.49 7.63
N VAL A 187 -12.04 -27.58 7.00
CA VAL A 187 -10.69 -28.17 7.13
C VAL A 187 -9.98 -28.19 5.79
N PHE A 188 -8.76 -27.67 5.75
CA PHE A 188 -7.84 -27.84 4.62
C PHE A 188 -6.49 -28.38 5.11
N LYS A 189 -6.17 -29.61 4.72
CA LYS A 189 -5.04 -30.38 5.25
C LYS A 189 -4.29 -31.18 4.16
N PRO A 190 -3.73 -30.50 3.14
CA PRO A 190 -2.98 -31.16 2.07
C PRO A 190 -1.68 -31.80 2.58
N ASN A 191 -1.40 -33.02 2.11
CA ASN A 191 -0.16 -33.73 2.40
C ASN A 191 1.03 -33.17 1.60
N LEU A 192 2.26 -33.61 1.91
CA LEU A 192 3.49 -33.13 1.28
C LEU A 192 3.55 -33.27 -0.26
N GLN A 193 2.84 -34.22 -0.85
CA GLN A 193 2.76 -34.36 -2.32
C GLN A 193 1.72 -33.40 -2.91
N GLN A 194 0.54 -33.30 -2.29
CA GLN A 194 -0.50 -32.33 -2.68
C GLN A 194 -0.02 -30.87 -2.59
N GLN A 195 0.93 -30.60 -1.69
CA GLN A 195 1.58 -29.30 -1.56
C GLN A 195 2.62 -28.99 -2.65
N ARG A 196 3.12 -29.95 -3.44
CA ARG A 196 4.18 -29.69 -4.42
C ARG A 196 3.67 -28.85 -5.59
N LYS A 197 4.49 -27.90 -6.04
CA LYS A 197 4.24 -27.12 -7.26
C LYS A 197 4.64 -27.87 -8.55
N CYS A 198 5.47 -28.90 -8.43
CA CYS A 198 5.92 -29.78 -9.50
C CYS A 198 6.56 -31.04 -8.89
N ASP A 199 6.65 -32.14 -9.65
CA ASP A 199 6.98 -33.47 -9.11
C ASP A 199 8.27 -33.52 -8.29
N ASN A 200 9.31 -32.78 -8.69
CA ASN A 200 10.65 -32.81 -8.07
C ASN A 200 11.12 -31.50 -7.43
N CYS A 201 10.24 -30.51 -7.21
CA CYS A 201 10.63 -29.24 -6.56
C CYS A 201 10.25 -29.14 -5.08
N THR A 202 11.07 -28.37 -4.33
CA THR A 202 10.89 -28.04 -2.90
C THR A 202 9.94 -26.87 -2.65
N GLY A 203 9.39 -26.27 -3.71
CA GLY A 203 8.43 -25.18 -3.65
C GLY A 203 7.01 -25.67 -3.39
N SER A 204 6.32 -24.99 -2.47
CA SER A 204 4.89 -25.23 -2.24
C SER A 204 4.04 -24.54 -3.32
N ALA A 205 2.93 -25.16 -3.70
CA ALA A 205 1.85 -24.55 -4.47
C ALA A 205 0.90 -23.70 -3.59
N ILE A 206 1.01 -23.77 -2.26
CA ILE A 206 0.22 -22.94 -1.34
C ILE A 206 0.84 -21.53 -1.28
N ASP A 207 0.35 -20.65 -2.15
CA ASP A 207 0.54 -19.20 -2.09
C ASP A 207 -0.73 -18.52 -2.62
N GLY A 208 -1.65 -18.13 -1.74
CA GLY A 208 -2.97 -17.63 -2.13
C GLY A 208 -3.91 -17.33 -0.96
N VAL A 209 -5.13 -16.92 -1.27
CA VAL A 209 -6.17 -16.66 -0.27
C VAL A 209 -7.06 -17.90 -0.12
N PHE A 210 -7.25 -18.38 1.10
CA PHE A 210 -8.25 -19.36 1.46
C PHE A 210 -9.51 -18.62 1.95
N THR A 211 -10.61 -18.73 1.22
CA THR A 211 -11.84 -17.98 1.50
C THR A 211 -12.96 -18.92 1.97
N VAL A 212 -13.63 -18.54 3.05
CA VAL A 212 -14.88 -19.15 3.52
C VAL A 212 -15.98 -18.10 3.43
N LYS A 213 -17.07 -18.41 2.73
CA LYS A 213 -18.29 -17.61 2.68
C LYS A 213 -19.38 -18.27 3.51
N TYR A 214 -20.15 -17.51 4.27
CA TYR A 214 -21.31 -18.01 5.00
C TYR A 214 -22.39 -16.93 5.18
N ASP A 215 -23.60 -17.32 5.54
CA ASP A 215 -24.59 -16.44 6.18
C ASP A 215 -25.35 -17.21 7.26
N VAL A 216 -26.08 -16.48 8.10
CA VAL A 216 -26.87 -17.00 9.22
C VAL A 216 -28.34 -17.19 8.85
N THR A 217 -29.05 -17.98 9.65
CA THR A 217 -30.52 -18.06 9.63
C THR A 217 -31.11 -16.79 10.24
N ARG A 218 -32.25 -16.32 9.72
CA ARG A 218 -32.85 -15.02 10.07
C ARG A 218 -34.36 -15.16 10.21
N ASP A 219 -34.79 -15.45 11.44
CA ASP A 219 -36.19 -15.82 11.74
C ASP A 219 -37.16 -14.63 11.80
N SER A 220 -36.65 -13.39 11.86
CA SER A 220 -37.49 -12.20 11.94
C SER A 220 -36.86 -10.99 11.22
N ASN A 221 -37.70 -9.98 10.95
CA ASN A 221 -37.26 -8.67 10.49
C ASN A 221 -36.86 -7.72 11.64
N ALA A 222 -37.07 -8.09 12.90
CA ALA A 222 -36.76 -7.24 14.05
C ALA A 222 -35.25 -7.04 14.25
N GLY A 223 -34.47 -8.06 13.92
CA GLY A 223 -33.04 -8.15 14.20
C GLY A 223 -32.74 -9.30 15.17
N GLU A 224 -31.53 -9.27 15.71
CA GLU A 224 -30.99 -10.29 16.60
C GLU A 224 -30.20 -9.60 17.71
N LEU A 225 -30.76 -9.56 18.91
CA LEU A 225 -30.10 -9.06 20.10
C LEU A 225 -29.37 -10.22 20.79
N GLN A 226 -28.05 -10.12 20.86
CA GLN A 226 -27.21 -11.01 21.65
C GLN A 226 -26.64 -10.26 22.85
N VAL A 227 -26.59 -10.92 24.01
CA VAL A 227 -26.03 -10.32 25.23
C VAL A 227 -25.14 -11.33 25.96
N SER A 228 -23.95 -10.90 26.37
CA SER A 228 -22.86 -11.79 26.82
C SER A 228 -21.72 -10.96 27.46
N ASP A 229 -21.09 -11.47 28.51
CA ASP A 229 -19.91 -10.86 29.17
C ASP A 229 -20.13 -9.36 29.54
N GLY A 230 -21.34 -9.03 30.01
CA GLY A 230 -21.77 -7.67 30.38
C GLY A 230 -21.97 -6.68 29.21
N HIS A 231 -21.93 -7.15 27.97
CA HIS A 231 -22.06 -6.34 26.75
C HIS A 231 -23.15 -6.90 25.84
N PHE A 232 -23.72 -6.05 24.98
CA PHE A 232 -24.69 -6.47 23.97
C PHE A 232 -24.20 -6.19 22.55
N VAL A 233 -24.74 -6.94 21.60
CA VAL A 233 -24.64 -6.70 20.15
C VAL A 233 -26.01 -6.94 19.50
N GLN A 234 -26.57 -5.90 18.90
CA GLN A 234 -27.75 -5.97 18.03
C GLN A 234 -27.28 -6.09 16.57
N PHE A 235 -27.60 -7.20 15.92
CA PHE A 235 -27.45 -7.36 14.46
C PHE A 235 -28.80 -7.06 13.79
N PHE A 236 -28.83 -6.09 12.87
CA PHE A 236 -30.03 -5.67 12.16
C PHE A 236 -29.85 -5.76 10.65
N ALA A 237 -30.46 -6.80 10.06
CA ALA A 237 -30.54 -7.00 8.61
C ALA A 237 -31.88 -7.64 8.23
N PRO A 238 -32.98 -6.86 8.19
CA PRO A 238 -34.28 -7.36 7.74
C PRO A 238 -34.24 -7.82 6.28
N SER A 239 -35.15 -8.76 5.98
CA SER A 239 -35.32 -9.43 4.69
C SER A 239 -36.70 -9.15 4.09
N ASN A 240 -36.92 -9.56 2.84
CA ASN A 240 -38.22 -9.52 2.17
C ASN A 240 -38.87 -8.12 2.07
N LEU A 241 -38.09 -7.05 2.22
CA LEU A 241 -38.52 -5.67 2.02
C LEU A 241 -38.41 -5.29 0.53
N SER A 242 -39.40 -4.56 0.01
CA SER A 242 -39.34 -4.00 -1.34
C SER A 242 -38.35 -2.82 -1.40
N PRO A 243 -37.49 -2.73 -2.43
CA PRO A 243 -36.61 -1.58 -2.63
C PRO A 243 -37.33 -0.23 -2.69
N LEU A 244 -36.64 0.79 -2.19
CA LEU A 244 -37.01 2.19 -2.33
C LEU A 244 -36.52 2.73 -3.68
N PRO A 245 -37.32 3.56 -4.39
CA PRO A 245 -36.85 4.27 -5.58
C PRO A 245 -35.60 5.10 -5.27
N LYS A 246 -34.67 5.22 -6.22
CA LYS A 246 -33.41 5.96 -6.05
C LYS A 246 -33.23 7.06 -7.10
N ASN A 247 -32.67 8.18 -6.65
CA ASN A 247 -32.32 9.33 -7.48
C ASN A 247 -30.79 9.39 -7.56
N ILE A 248 -30.21 9.08 -8.71
CA ILE A 248 -28.76 8.93 -8.88
C ILE A 248 -28.19 10.02 -9.79
N VAL A 249 -27.24 10.81 -9.30
CA VAL A 249 -26.37 11.59 -10.17
C VAL A 249 -25.02 10.89 -10.28
N PHE A 250 -24.72 10.37 -11.46
CA PHE A 250 -23.40 9.83 -11.79
C PHE A 250 -22.48 10.99 -12.15
N VAL A 251 -21.34 11.11 -11.47
CA VAL A 251 -20.36 12.20 -11.65
C VAL A 251 -19.05 11.57 -12.11
N ILE A 252 -18.82 11.59 -13.43
CA ILE A 252 -17.78 10.80 -14.10
C ILE A 252 -16.63 11.71 -14.52
N ASP A 253 -15.43 11.41 -14.04
CA ASP A 253 -14.19 12.05 -14.46
C ASP A 253 -13.88 11.69 -15.92
N VAL A 254 -13.68 12.72 -16.74
CA VAL A 254 -13.28 12.60 -18.16
C VAL A 254 -12.02 13.41 -18.45
N SER A 255 -11.19 13.62 -17.43
CA SER A 255 -9.87 14.24 -17.55
C SER A 255 -8.91 13.41 -18.42
N GLY A 256 -7.78 13.99 -18.81
CA GLY A 256 -6.79 13.32 -19.67
C GLY A 256 -6.10 12.09 -19.05
N SER A 257 -6.21 11.86 -17.73
CA SER A 257 -5.66 10.64 -17.08
C SER A 257 -6.48 9.39 -17.33
N MET A 258 -7.80 9.54 -17.55
CA MET A 258 -8.75 8.44 -17.79
C MET A 258 -8.57 7.75 -19.15
N TRP A 259 -7.72 8.28 -20.04
CA TRP A 259 -7.56 7.77 -21.41
C TRP A 259 -7.19 6.28 -21.49
N GLY A 260 -7.75 5.59 -22.48
CA GLY A 260 -7.52 4.17 -22.72
C GLY A 260 -8.35 3.26 -21.82
N VAL A 261 -7.70 2.33 -21.12
CA VAL A 261 -8.35 1.21 -20.41
C VAL A 261 -9.31 1.70 -19.30
N LYS A 262 -8.92 2.72 -18.53
CA LYS A 262 -9.73 3.27 -17.43
C LYS A 262 -11.09 3.79 -17.90
N MET A 263 -11.13 4.62 -18.94
CA MET A 263 -12.39 5.06 -19.54
C MET A 263 -13.16 3.90 -20.16
N LYS A 264 -12.52 2.98 -20.90
CA LYS A 264 -13.23 1.81 -21.49
C LYS A 264 -13.98 1.00 -20.41
N GLN A 265 -13.35 0.74 -19.28
CA GLN A 265 -13.94 -0.03 -18.17
C GLN A 265 -15.01 0.77 -17.42
N THR A 266 -14.84 2.08 -17.30
CA THR A 266 -15.86 2.99 -16.74
C THR A 266 -17.10 3.00 -17.64
N VAL A 267 -16.93 3.07 -18.96
CA VAL A 267 -18.01 2.98 -19.97
C VAL A 267 -18.73 1.62 -19.90
N GLU A 268 -18.00 0.51 -19.80
CA GLU A 268 -18.58 -0.84 -19.69
C GLU A 268 -19.39 -1.01 -18.39
N ALA A 269 -18.81 -0.63 -17.25
CA ALA A 269 -19.49 -0.70 -15.95
C ALA A 269 -20.72 0.19 -15.91
N MET A 270 -20.62 1.43 -16.41
CA MET A 270 -21.76 2.35 -16.48
C MET A 270 -22.88 1.83 -17.40
N GLN A 271 -22.56 1.12 -18.49
CA GLN A 271 -23.59 0.50 -19.32
C GLN A 271 -24.38 -0.57 -18.55
N ALA A 272 -23.72 -1.43 -17.77
CA ALA A 272 -24.41 -2.42 -16.93
C ALA A 272 -25.20 -1.77 -15.78
N ILE A 273 -24.63 -0.77 -15.12
CA ILE A 273 -25.28 -0.01 -14.04
C ILE A 273 -26.56 0.70 -14.53
N LEU A 274 -26.61 1.10 -15.80
CA LEU A 274 -27.80 1.68 -16.42
C LEU A 274 -28.86 0.65 -16.85
N ASP A 275 -28.52 -0.63 -17.02
CA ASP A 275 -29.52 -1.70 -17.24
C ASP A 275 -30.27 -2.06 -15.94
N ASP A 276 -29.61 -1.91 -14.79
CA ASP A 276 -30.18 -2.12 -13.45
C ASP A 276 -31.13 -0.98 -12.98
N LEU A 277 -31.40 0.02 -13.84
CA LEU A 277 -32.34 1.11 -13.53
C LEU A 277 -33.78 0.73 -13.90
N THR A 278 -34.70 1.03 -12.98
CA THR A 278 -36.14 0.80 -13.14
C THR A 278 -36.88 2.10 -13.47
N ILE A 279 -38.12 2.00 -13.92
CA ILE A 279 -38.96 3.17 -14.24
C ILE A 279 -39.28 4.06 -13.02
N ASP A 280 -39.25 3.49 -11.80
CA ASP A 280 -39.39 4.23 -10.54
C ASP A 280 -38.13 5.07 -10.22
N ASP A 281 -36.96 4.65 -10.71
CA ASP A 281 -35.69 5.32 -10.46
C ASP A 281 -35.52 6.57 -11.33
N HIS A 282 -34.81 7.56 -10.80
CA HIS A 282 -34.51 8.81 -11.50
C HIS A 282 -33.00 8.99 -11.59
N PHE A 283 -32.48 9.47 -12.72
CA PHE A 283 -31.05 9.63 -12.88
C PHE A 283 -30.65 10.80 -13.79
N SER A 284 -29.39 11.20 -13.67
CA SER A 284 -28.68 11.96 -14.70
C SER A 284 -27.17 11.67 -14.62
N ILE A 285 -26.45 12.07 -15.66
CA ILE A 285 -25.00 11.89 -15.79
C ILE A 285 -24.38 13.27 -15.95
N ILE A 286 -23.38 13.54 -15.13
CA ILE A 286 -22.49 14.68 -15.21
C ILE A 286 -21.11 14.14 -15.56
N ASP A 287 -20.55 14.59 -16.68
CA ASP A 287 -19.14 14.38 -16.97
C ASP A 287 -18.34 15.64 -16.67
N PHE A 288 -17.13 15.48 -16.14
CA PHE A 288 -16.31 16.64 -15.76
C PHE A 288 -14.84 16.45 -16.10
N ASN A 289 -14.23 17.54 -16.56
CA ASN A 289 -12.79 17.66 -16.70
C ASN A 289 -12.32 19.02 -16.20
N HIS A 290 -11.93 19.94 -17.08
CA HIS A 290 -11.78 21.36 -16.76
C HIS A 290 -13.14 22.06 -16.74
N ASN A 291 -14.06 21.62 -17.61
CA ASN A 291 -15.46 22.04 -17.65
C ASN A 291 -16.34 20.98 -16.98
N VAL A 292 -17.54 21.36 -16.56
CA VAL A 292 -18.60 20.44 -16.14
C VAL A 292 -19.71 20.42 -17.20
N ARG A 293 -20.18 19.23 -17.57
CA ARG A 293 -21.24 19.01 -18.56
C ARG A 293 -22.29 18.06 -17.99
N CYS A 294 -23.54 18.26 -18.36
CA CYS A 294 -24.64 17.35 -18.03
C CYS A 294 -25.15 16.69 -19.32
N TRP A 295 -25.42 15.39 -19.29
CA TRP A 295 -26.21 14.72 -20.33
C TRP A 295 -27.66 15.21 -20.32
N SER A 296 -28.23 15.35 -19.11
CA SER A 296 -29.51 16.00 -18.85
C SER A 296 -29.36 17.02 -17.72
N GLU A 297 -29.83 18.24 -17.93
CA GLU A 297 -29.80 19.33 -16.93
C GLU A 297 -30.72 19.07 -15.71
N GLU A 298 -31.63 18.10 -15.84
CA GLU A 298 -32.60 17.65 -14.84
C GLU A 298 -32.53 16.11 -14.68
N LEU A 299 -33.13 15.57 -13.61
CA LEU A 299 -33.26 14.12 -13.45
C LEU A 299 -34.36 13.58 -14.37
N VAL A 300 -34.10 12.46 -15.04
CA VAL A 300 -35.08 11.74 -15.88
C VAL A 300 -35.32 10.33 -15.35
N ALA A 301 -36.53 9.80 -15.56
CA ALA A 301 -36.88 8.45 -15.13
C ALA A 301 -36.08 7.37 -15.89
N GLY A 302 -35.80 6.23 -15.24
CA GLY A 302 -35.10 5.05 -15.75
C GLY A 302 -35.83 4.26 -16.83
N SER A 303 -36.52 4.95 -17.75
CA SER A 303 -37.13 4.35 -18.93
C SER A 303 -36.08 3.83 -19.92
N SER A 304 -36.41 2.76 -20.64
CA SER A 304 -35.53 2.16 -21.65
C SER A 304 -35.07 3.14 -22.74
N ILE A 305 -35.89 4.14 -23.07
CA ILE A 305 -35.54 5.20 -24.03
C ILE A 305 -34.44 6.10 -23.48
N GLN A 306 -34.59 6.58 -22.23
CA GLN A 306 -33.60 7.46 -21.58
C GLN A 306 -32.31 6.70 -21.26
N VAL A 307 -32.40 5.45 -20.80
CA VAL A 307 -31.26 4.54 -20.62
C VAL A 307 -30.50 4.31 -21.94
N ALA A 308 -31.21 4.07 -23.05
CA ALA A 308 -30.58 3.88 -24.35
C ALA A 308 -29.88 5.14 -24.88
N ASP A 309 -30.35 6.34 -24.53
CA ASP A 309 -29.69 7.60 -24.90
C ASP A 309 -28.48 7.90 -24.01
N ALA A 310 -28.62 7.77 -22.69
CA ALA A 310 -27.54 7.86 -21.72
C ALA A 310 -26.36 6.93 -22.07
N LYS A 311 -26.64 5.71 -22.55
CA LYS A 311 -25.63 4.77 -23.04
C LYS A 311 -24.88 5.30 -24.27
N LYS A 312 -25.58 5.91 -25.24
CA LYS A 312 -24.93 6.57 -26.40
C LYS A 312 -24.08 7.75 -25.97
N TYR A 313 -24.53 8.53 -24.98
CA TYR A 313 -23.76 9.65 -24.43
C TYR A 313 -22.42 9.16 -23.87
N ILE A 314 -22.47 8.20 -22.95
CA ILE A 314 -21.26 7.64 -22.31
C ILE A 314 -20.31 6.99 -23.34
N GLN A 315 -20.84 6.30 -24.35
CA GLN A 315 -20.02 5.73 -25.44
C GLN A 315 -19.24 6.77 -26.25
N ASN A 316 -19.74 8.01 -26.34
CA ASN A 316 -19.12 9.10 -27.11
C ASN A 316 -18.20 10.01 -26.28
N ILE A 317 -18.05 9.77 -24.97
CA ILE A 317 -17.13 10.50 -24.09
C ILE A 317 -15.68 10.34 -24.55
N LYS A 318 -14.96 11.47 -24.67
CA LYS A 318 -13.53 11.52 -25.03
C LYS A 318 -12.70 12.15 -23.91
N PRO A 319 -11.88 11.36 -23.18
CA PRO A 319 -11.08 11.87 -22.06
C PRO A 319 -10.10 12.98 -22.50
N SER A 320 -10.08 14.11 -21.80
CA SER A 320 -9.31 15.29 -22.16
C SER A 320 -9.23 16.31 -21.02
N GLY A 321 -8.18 17.13 -20.97
CA GLY A 321 -8.06 18.25 -20.02
C GLY A 321 -7.71 17.87 -18.57
N GLY A 322 -7.97 18.81 -17.64
CA GLY A 322 -7.77 18.66 -16.19
C GLY A 322 -9.00 18.13 -15.45
N THR A 323 -9.09 18.39 -14.15
CA THR A 323 -10.02 17.70 -13.21
C THR A 323 -10.64 18.67 -12.20
N ASN A 324 -11.95 18.94 -12.27
CA ASN A 324 -12.69 19.92 -11.46
C ASN A 324 -13.79 19.25 -10.61
N ILE A 325 -13.37 18.45 -9.63
CA ILE A 325 -14.27 17.69 -8.73
C ILE A 325 -15.23 18.62 -7.96
N ASN A 326 -14.76 19.80 -7.55
CA ASN A 326 -15.55 20.73 -6.74
C ASN A 326 -16.81 21.20 -7.48
N GLU A 327 -16.67 21.69 -8.71
CA GLU A 327 -17.80 22.17 -9.50
C GLU A 327 -18.76 21.04 -9.89
N ALA A 328 -18.21 19.87 -10.23
CA ALA A 328 -18.99 18.70 -10.62
C ALA A 328 -19.90 18.19 -9.48
N LEU A 329 -19.36 18.09 -8.26
CA LEU A 329 -20.15 17.75 -7.07
C LEU A 329 -21.17 18.84 -6.72
N MET A 330 -20.81 20.12 -6.85
CA MET A 330 -21.75 21.23 -6.60
C MET A 330 -22.93 21.21 -7.61
N ARG A 331 -22.67 20.95 -8.90
CA ARG A 331 -23.71 20.83 -9.93
C ARG A 331 -24.62 19.61 -9.70
N ALA A 332 -24.05 18.49 -9.22
CA ALA A 332 -24.79 17.28 -8.85
C ALA A 332 -25.74 17.54 -7.67
N VAL A 333 -25.25 18.18 -6.60
CA VAL A 333 -26.07 18.55 -5.44
C VAL A 333 -27.17 19.53 -5.86
N GLN A 334 -26.85 20.54 -6.68
CA GLN A 334 -27.86 21.48 -7.21
C GLN A 334 -28.97 20.77 -8.01
N MET A 335 -28.64 19.71 -8.76
CA MET A 335 -29.62 18.92 -9.52
C MET A 335 -30.58 18.17 -8.58
N LEU A 336 -30.06 17.48 -7.56
CA LEU A 336 -30.86 16.82 -6.53
C LEU A 336 -31.71 17.83 -5.72
N LEU A 337 -31.14 18.98 -5.36
CA LEU A 337 -31.86 20.07 -4.67
C LEU A 337 -33.01 20.62 -5.52
N LYS A 338 -32.78 20.86 -6.81
CA LYS A 338 -33.79 21.36 -7.75
C LYS A 338 -34.96 20.37 -7.85
N ALA A 339 -34.68 19.11 -8.15
CA ALA A 339 -35.71 18.07 -8.25
C ALA A 339 -36.51 17.90 -6.95
N SER A 340 -35.82 17.89 -5.80
CA SER A 340 -36.44 17.83 -4.46
C SER A 340 -37.36 19.03 -4.20
N ASN A 341 -36.91 20.25 -4.49
CA ASN A 341 -37.71 21.47 -4.25
C ASN A 341 -38.88 21.62 -5.22
N GLN A 342 -38.80 21.04 -6.43
CA GLN A 342 -39.87 21.05 -7.43
C GLN A 342 -40.86 19.88 -7.29
N GLY A 343 -40.65 18.97 -6.34
CA GLY A 343 -41.51 17.78 -6.16
C GLY A 343 -41.37 16.73 -7.26
N LEU A 344 -40.29 16.75 -8.05
CA LEU A 344 -40.04 15.83 -9.17
C LEU A 344 -39.55 14.43 -8.73
N ILE A 345 -39.34 14.22 -7.43
CA ILE A 345 -38.88 12.96 -6.84
C ILE A 345 -39.66 12.68 -5.53
N ASP A 346 -40.07 11.42 -5.29
CA ASP A 346 -40.82 11.03 -4.08
C ASP A 346 -39.96 11.36 -2.82
N PRO A 347 -40.46 12.10 -1.82
CA PRO A 347 -39.79 12.28 -0.52
C PRO A 347 -39.39 10.97 0.18
N ARG A 348 -39.93 9.82 -0.22
CA ARG A 348 -39.56 8.48 0.25
C ARG A 348 -38.44 7.78 -0.53
N SER A 349 -37.96 8.39 -1.61
CA SER A 349 -36.81 7.89 -2.39
C SER A 349 -35.46 8.03 -1.65
N VAL A 350 -34.42 7.40 -2.20
CA VAL A 350 -33.01 7.56 -1.79
C VAL A 350 -32.27 8.43 -2.82
N SER A 351 -31.88 9.64 -2.42
CA SER A 351 -30.99 10.47 -3.24
C SER A 351 -29.52 10.13 -2.99
N MET A 352 -28.74 9.99 -4.06
CA MET A 352 -27.33 9.60 -4.02
C MET A 352 -26.52 10.16 -5.19
N ILE A 353 -25.25 10.44 -4.94
CA ILE A 353 -24.25 10.85 -5.93
C ILE A 353 -23.20 9.74 -5.99
N ILE A 354 -22.85 9.29 -7.19
CA ILE A 354 -21.74 8.35 -7.41
C ILE A 354 -20.65 9.10 -8.17
N LEU A 355 -19.59 9.51 -7.45
CA LEU A 355 -18.38 10.09 -8.03
C LEU A 355 -17.44 8.98 -8.51
N VAL A 356 -16.97 9.06 -9.75
CA VAL A 356 -15.93 8.19 -10.32
C VAL A 356 -14.77 9.08 -10.77
N SER A 357 -13.56 8.84 -10.26
CA SER A 357 -12.38 9.65 -10.61
C SER A 357 -11.07 8.86 -10.48
N ASP A 358 -10.06 9.22 -11.29
CA ASP A 358 -8.74 8.61 -11.28
C ASP A 358 -7.60 9.54 -10.87
N GLY A 359 -7.88 10.80 -10.54
CA GLY A 359 -6.85 11.78 -10.22
C GLY A 359 -7.31 12.87 -9.25
N ASP A 360 -6.32 13.53 -8.65
CA ASP A 360 -6.55 14.68 -7.78
C ASP A 360 -7.12 15.90 -8.56
N PRO A 361 -7.87 16.80 -7.89
CA PRO A 361 -8.39 18.01 -8.52
C PRO A 361 -7.25 18.93 -8.99
N THR A 362 -7.33 19.38 -10.24
CA THR A 362 -6.32 20.19 -10.93
C THR A 362 -6.87 21.48 -11.53
N VAL A 363 -8.20 21.67 -11.53
CA VAL A 363 -8.90 22.84 -12.06
C VAL A 363 -10.01 23.24 -11.07
N GLY A 364 -10.32 24.54 -10.99
CA GLY A 364 -11.27 25.08 -10.01
C GLY A 364 -10.66 25.18 -8.62
N GLU A 365 -11.39 24.75 -7.59
CA GLU A 365 -10.83 24.62 -6.24
C GLU A 365 -10.05 23.30 -6.11
N ILE A 366 -8.76 23.42 -5.79
CA ILE A 366 -7.77 22.34 -5.71
C ILE A 366 -7.53 21.93 -4.24
N LYS A 367 -7.80 22.82 -3.28
CA LYS A 367 -7.59 22.55 -1.86
C LYS A 367 -8.64 21.57 -1.35
N LEU A 368 -8.25 20.29 -1.24
CA LEU A 368 -9.07 19.16 -0.78
C LEU A 368 -9.95 19.49 0.46
N SER A 369 -9.39 20.23 1.44
CA SER A 369 -10.10 20.64 2.66
C SER A 369 -11.12 21.78 2.47
N THR A 370 -11.02 22.57 1.40
CA THR A 370 -12.10 23.47 0.97
C THR A 370 -13.19 22.70 0.22
N ILE A 371 -12.83 21.76 -0.66
CA ILE A 371 -13.82 20.93 -1.39
C ILE A 371 -14.71 20.17 -0.41
N GLN A 372 -14.11 19.52 0.60
CA GLN A 372 -14.83 18.84 1.67
C GLN A 372 -15.82 19.78 2.40
N LYS A 373 -15.41 21.01 2.74
CA LYS A 373 -16.28 22.02 3.36
C LYS A 373 -17.38 22.53 2.42
N ASN A 374 -17.08 22.72 1.13
CA ASN A 374 -18.03 23.18 0.13
C ASN A 374 -19.17 22.17 -0.03
N VAL A 375 -18.82 20.90 -0.28
CA VAL A 375 -19.78 19.80 -0.45
C VAL A 375 -20.59 19.59 0.83
N LYS A 376 -19.95 19.50 1.99
CA LYS A 376 -20.61 19.31 3.29
C LYS A 376 -21.56 20.46 3.69
N ARG A 377 -21.37 21.66 3.13
CA ARG A 377 -22.27 22.82 3.31
C ARG A 377 -23.53 22.76 2.44
N VAL A 378 -23.49 22.08 1.29
CA VAL A 378 -24.64 22.00 0.36
C VAL A 378 -25.38 20.67 0.40
N MET A 379 -24.75 19.59 0.86
CA MET A 379 -25.38 18.29 1.02
C MET A 379 -26.48 18.33 2.09
N ARG A 380 -27.72 18.03 1.67
CA ARG A 380 -28.85 17.78 2.59
C ARG A 380 -28.66 16.44 3.31
N GLU A 381 -29.35 16.31 4.45
CA GLU A 381 -29.29 15.11 5.30
C GLU A 381 -29.72 13.81 4.59
N GLU A 382 -30.52 13.93 3.52
CA GLU A 382 -31.08 12.80 2.78
C GLU A 382 -30.16 12.30 1.66
N PHE A 383 -29.12 13.06 1.32
CA PHE A 383 -28.23 12.80 0.19
C PHE A 383 -27.00 12.02 0.65
N SER A 384 -26.58 11.00 -0.10
CA SER A 384 -25.31 10.29 0.12
C SER A 384 -24.31 10.55 -1.00
N LEU A 385 -23.04 10.72 -0.67
CA LEU A 385 -21.95 10.72 -1.65
C LEU A 385 -21.17 9.41 -1.57
N PHE A 386 -21.17 8.66 -2.66
CA PHE A 386 -20.31 7.50 -2.89
C PHE A 386 -19.13 7.91 -3.79
N SER A 387 -17.96 7.30 -3.59
CA SER A 387 -16.74 7.68 -4.32
C SER A 387 -15.92 6.47 -4.79
N LEU A 388 -15.58 6.47 -6.08
CA LEU A 388 -14.91 5.38 -6.76
C LEU A 388 -13.57 5.87 -7.30
N GLY A 389 -12.51 5.54 -6.57
CA GLY A 389 -11.14 5.91 -6.91
C GLY A 389 -10.51 4.88 -7.82
N ILE A 390 -10.34 5.20 -9.10
CA ILE A 390 -9.75 4.30 -10.10
C ILE A 390 -8.22 4.41 -10.05
N GLY A 391 -7.55 3.27 -9.85
CA GLY A 391 -6.10 3.19 -9.83
C GLY A 391 -5.45 3.85 -8.61
N PHE A 392 -4.19 4.25 -8.76
CA PHE A 392 -3.34 4.75 -7.66
C PHE A 392 -3.04 6.26 -7.73
N ASP A 393 -3.51 6.95 -8.78
CA ASP A 393 -3.15 8.34 -9.08
C ASP A 393 -4.05 9.39 -8.36
N VAL A 394 -4.99 8.95 -7.52
CA VAL A 394 -5.90 9.78 -6.70
C VAL A 394 -5.69 9.61 -5.19
N ASP A 395 -5.82 10.70 -4.43
CA ASP A 395 -5.89 10.73 -2.97
C ASP A 395 -7.17 10.02 -2.49
N TYR A 396 -7.05 8.70 -2.34
CA TYR A 396 -8.11 7.85 -1.81
C TYR A 396 -8.53 8.24 -0.38
N ASP A 397 -7.61 8.77 0.44
CA ASP A 397 -7.94 9.22 1.79
C ASP A 397 -8.89 10.43 1.72
N PHE A 398 -8.77 11.29 0.71
CA PHE A 398 -9.70 12.39 0.44
C PHE A 398 -11.08 11.87 -0.04
N LEU A 399 -11.10 10.89 -0.95
CA LEU A 399 -12.35 10.24 -1.40
C LEU A 399 -13.09 9.51 -0.26
N GLU A 400 -12.35 8.78 0.57
CA GLU A 400 -12.89 8.08 1.74
C GLU A 400 -13.46 9.08 2.76
N ARG A 401 -12.71 10.14 3.09
CA ARG A 401 -13.19 11.21 3.98
C ARG A 401 -14.42 11.92 3.42
N ILE A 402 -14.44 12.33 2.14
CA ILE A 402 -15.56 13.11 1.59
C ILE A 402 -16.83 12.26 1.44
N ALA A 403 -16.72 10.96 1.19
CA ALA A 403 -17.85 10.04 1.21
C ALA A 403 -18.40 9.83 2.63
N ILE A 404 -17.52 9.58 3.62
CA ILE A 404 -17.93 9.39 5.04
C ILE A 404 -18.56 10.66 5.62
N ASP A 405 -17.98 11.85 5.35
CA ASP A 405 -18.53 13.14 5.78
C ASP A 405 -19.95 13.42 5.23
N ASN A 406 -20.34 12.69 4.17
CA ASN A 406 -21.59 12.86 3.43
C ASN A 406 -22.32 11.52 3.24
N ARG A 407 -22.39 10.69 4.30
CA ARG A 407 -23.33 9.56 4.44
C ARG A 407 -23.19 8.46 3.37
N GLY A 408 -21.99 8.25 2.84
CA GLY A 408 -21.68 7.16 1.91
C GLY A 408 -20.35 6.49 2.24
N MET A 409 -19.80 5.79 1.24
CA MET A 409 -18.50 5.11 1.36
C MET A 409 -17.67 5.30 0.09
N ALA A 410 -16.36 5.12 0.20
CA ALA A 410 -15.49 4.99 -0.96
C ALA A 410 -15.12 3.53 -1.22
N GLN A 411 -14.89 3.17 -2.48
CA GLN A 411 -14.24 1.91 -2.87
C GLN A 411 -13.11 2.22 -3.86
N ARG A 412 -11.97 1.53 -3.73
CA ARG A 412 -10.88 1.61 -4.69
C ARG A 412 -11.12 0.60 -5.81
N ILE A 413 -10.92 1.02 -7.05
CA ILE A 413 -11.08 0.19 -8.24
C ILE A 413 -9.71 0.02 -8.88
N TYR A 414 -9.21 -1.21 -8.90
CA TYR A 414 -7.91 -1.52 -9.47
C TYR A 414 -8.05 -1.63 -10.99
N ALA A 415 -7.26 -0.85 -11.74
CA ALA A 415 -7.25 -0.84 -13.21
C ALA A 415 -6.51 -2.07 -13.80
N ASN A 416 -6.94 -3.27 -13.37
CA ASN A 416 -6.60 -4.56 -13.96
C ASN A 416 -7.73 -4.99 -14.93
N HIS A 417 -7.84 -6.28 -15.30
CA HIS A 417 -8.93 -6.73 -16.19
C HIS A 417 -10.32 -6.63 -15.53
N ASP A 418 -10.41 -6.82 -14.21
CA ASP A 418 -11.66 -6.95 -13.45
C ASP A 418 -12.25 -5.60 -13.00
N ALA A 419 -11.72 -4.46 -13.43
CA ALA A 419 -12.16 -3.15 -12.95
C ALA A 419 -13.67 -2.91 -13.17
N ALA A 420 -14.21 -3.41 -14.29
CA ALA A 420 -15.64 -3.34 -14.58
C ALA A 420 -16.48 -4.26 -13.67
N GLU A 421 -15.94 -5.41 -13.24
CA GLU A 421 -16.58 -6.25 -12.24
C GLU A 421 -16.55 -5.59 -10.87
N GLN A 422 -15.40 -5.06 -10.42
CA GLN A 422 -15.29 -4.33 -9.15
C GLN A 422 -16.27 -3.16 -9.04
N LEU A 423 -16.53 -2.46 -10.15
CA LEU A 423 -17.55 -1.41 -10.26
C LEU A 423 -18.98 -1.96 -10.17
N ARG A 424 -19.28 -3.08 -10.84
CA ARG A 424 -20.56 -3.80 -10.70
C ARG A 424 -20.77 -4.28 -9.25
N THR A 425 -19.80 -4.95 -8.65
CA THR A 425 -19.80 -5.41 -7.25
C THR A 425 -19.99 -4.24 -6.27
N PHE A 426 -19.41 -3.07 -6.55
CA PHE A 426 -19.71 -1.86 -5.78
C PHE A 426 -21.17 -1.45 -5.92
N TYR A 427 -21.65 -1.29 -7.16
CA TYR A 427 -23.01 -0.83 -7.39
C TYR A 427 -24.05 -1.76 -6.76
N SER A 428 -23.89 -3.08 -6.86
CA SER A 428 -24.77 -4.06 -6.20
C SER A 428 -24.80 -3.95 -4.67
N GLN A 429 -23.79 -3.36 -4.01
CA GLN A 429 -23.82 -3.07 -2.56
C GLN A 429 -24.67 -1.83 -2.22
N VAL A 430 -25.00 -0.96 -3.20
CA VAL A 430 -25.69 0.33 -2.99
C VAL A 430 -26.94 0.55 -3.86
N SER A 431 -27.20 -0.31 -4.85
CA SER A 431 -28.30 -0.16 -5.83
C SER A 431 -29.69 -0.48 -5.28
N SER A 432 -29.75 -1.19 -4.14
CA SER A 432 -30.98 -1.72 -3.55
C SER A 432 -31.18 -1.24 -2.10
N PRO A 433 -31.46 0.06 -1.86
CA PRO A 433 -31.83 0.55 -0.54
C PRO A 433 -33.19 0.02 -0.10
N LEU A 434 -33.30 -0.48 1.13
CA LEU A 434 -34.52 -1.06 1.69
C LEU A 434 -35.15 -0.17 2.77
N LEU A 435 -34.33 0.53 3.57
CA LEU A 435 -34.77 1.42 4.65
C LEU A 435 -33.98 2.72 4.67
N ARG A 436 -34.56 3.76 5.25
CA ARG A 436 -33.90 5.04 5.57
C ARG A 436 -34.20 5.46 7.01
N ARG A 437 -33.40 6.39 7.54
CA ARG A 437 -33.56 7.02 8.88
C ARG A 437 -33.76 5.97 9.98
N ILE A 438 -32.93 4.92 9.97
CA ILE A 438 -32.98 3.84 10.96
C ILE A 438 -32.43 4.37 12.29
N ALA A 439 -33.17 4.18 13.38
CA ALA A 439 -32.70 4.42 14.73
C ALA A 439 -33.00 3.19 15.60
N ILE A 440 -31.98 2.67 16.27
CA ILE A 440 -32.05 1.53 17.18
C ILE A 440 -31.89 2.09 18.60
N GLN A 441 -32.96 2.02 19.38
CA GLN A 441 -33.05 2.61 20.71
C GLN A 441 -33.09 1.52 21.79
N PHE A 442 -32.60 1.85 22.98
CA PHE A 442 -32.53 0.97 24.14
C PHE A 442 -32.98 1.81 25.35
N PRO A 443 -33.58 1.22 26.40
CA PRO A 443 -33.92 1.97 27.62
C PRO A 443 -32.66 2.59 28.26
N GLU A 444 -32.72 3.88 28.62
CA GLU A 444 -31.53 4.62 29.09
C GLU A 444 -30.95 4.04 30.40
N ASP A 445 -31.80 3.50 31.28
CA ASP A 445 -31.39 2.86 32.53
C ASP A 445 -30.80 1.44 32.34
N SER A 446 -30.90 0.85 31.15
CA SER A 446 -30.45 -0.53 30.87
C SER A 446 -29.08 -0.62 30.19
N VAL A 447 -28.57 0.47 29.59
CA VAL A 447 -27.35 0.43 28.76
C VAL A 447 -26.44 1.64 28.92
N SER A 448 -25.15 1.44 28.64
CA SER A 448 -24.16 2.53 28.56
C SER A 448 -23.14 2.31 27.44
N GLU A 449 -22.37 3.36 27.11
CA GLU A 449 -21.34 3.34 26.05
C GLU A 449 -21.80 2.74 24.70
N VAL A 450 -23.05 3.00 24.30
CA VAL A 450 -23.63 2.51 23.05
C VAL A 450 -22.92 3.15 21.84
N THR A 451 -22.52 2.32 20.88
CA THR A 451 -21.94 2.74 19.59
C THR A 451 -22.96 3.47 18.69
N GLN A 452 -22.56 3.96 17.52
CA GLN A 452 -23.50 4.52 16.53
C GLN A 452 -24.75 3.65 16.37
N ASN A 453 -25.91 4.21 16.71
CA ASN A 453 -27.22 3.54 16.70
C ASN A 453 -28.24 4.22 15.77
N ARG A 454 -27.82 5.24 15.01
CA ARG A 454 -28.59 5.91 13.97
C ARG A 454 -27.88 5.76 12.63
N PHE A 455 -28.61 5.36 11.60
CA PHE A 455 -28.09 5.04 10.27
C PHE A 455 -29.01 5.60 9.20
N ASP A 456 -28.47 6.35 8.24
CA ASP A 456 -29.28 7.06 7.26
C ASP A 456 -29.99 6.13 6.28
N LYS A 457 -29.35 4.99 5.92
CA LYS A 457 -29.75 4.05 4.87
C LYS A 457 -29.32 2.62 5.22
N TYR A 458 -30.14 1.62 4.87
CA TYR A 458 -29.79 0.19 4.89
C TYR A 458 -30.02 -0.40 3.50
N PHE A 459 -29.05 -1.19 3.01
CA PHE A 459 -29.04 -1.76 1.67
C PHE A 459 -29.21 -3.28 1.70
N SER A 460 -29.85 -3.85 0.68
CA SER A 460 -30.04 -5.28 0.55
C SER A 460 -28.72 -6.04 0.61
N GLY A 461 -28.69 -7.16 1.34
CA GLY A 461 -27.49 -7.96 1.52
C GLY A 461 -26.38 -7.34 2.39
N SER A 462 -26.63 -6.20 3.05
CA SER A 462 -25.76 -5.64 4.10
C SER A 462 -26.21 -6.10 5.50
N GLU A 463 -25.64 -5.51 6.55
CA GLU A 463 -26.08 -5.64 7.95
C GLU A 463 -25.66 -4.38 8.73
N LEU A 464 -26.55 -3.87 9.59
CA LEU A 464 -26.24 -2.84 10.57
C LEU A 464 -25.95 -3.51 11.92
N VAL A 465 -24.96 -3.01 12.66
CA VAL A 465 -24.59 -3.57 13.96
C VAL A 465 -24.39 -2.46 14.98
N VAL A 466 -25.01 -2.61 16.15
CA VAL A 466 -24.88 -1.72 17.30
C VAL A 466 -24.43 -2.54 18.49
N ALA A 467 -23.41 -2.08 19.22
CA ALA A 467 -22.96 -2.69 20.44
C ALA A 467 -22.96 -1.68 21.60
N GLY A 468 -22.93 -2.18 22.84
CA GLY A 468 -22.85 -1.37 24.04
C GLY A 468 -22.60 -2.21 25.29
N LYS A 469 -22.56 -1.54 26.45
CA LYS A 469 -22.49 -2.16 27.77
C LYS A 469 -23.89 -2.27 28.37
N VAL A 470 -24.14 -3.35 29.08
CA VAL A 470 -25.34 -3.55 29.89
C VAL A 470 -25.11 -2.89 31.26
N LEU A 471 -26.15 -2.26 31.81
CA LEU A 471 -26.15 -1.79 33.20
C LEU A 471 -26.76 -2.88 34.11
N PRO A 472 -26.22 -3.11 35.33
CA PRO A 472 -26.78 -4.09 36.26
C PRO A 472 -28.27 -3.81 36.56
N SER A 473 -29.10 -4.84 36.43
CA SER A 473 -30.56 -4.76 36.58
C SER A 473 -31.11 -6.05 37.18
N GLU A 474 -32.30 -5.98 37.77
CA GLU A 474 -33.08 -7.14 38.24
C GLU A 474 -33.80 -7.87 37.09
N SER A 475 -33.86 -7.28 35.90
CA SER A 475 -34.40 -7.93 34.69
C SER A 475 -33.39 -8.91 34.10
N ASN A 476 -33.86 -10.08 33.65
CA ASN A 476 -33.06 -11.02 32.87
C ASN A 476 -33.15 -10.83 31.34
N THR A 477 -33.87 -9.81 30.86
CA THR A 477 -33.89 -9.43 29.44
C THR A 477 -33.42 -8.00 29.18
N LEU A 478 -32.82 -7.78 28.01
CA LEU A 478 -32.63 -6.48 27.38
C LEU A 478 -33.62 -6.34 26.22
N THR A 479 -34.24 -5.18 26.07
CA THR A 479 -35.12 -4.86 24.93
C THR A 479 -34.53 -3.74 24.08
N SER A 480 -34.87 -3.75 22.78
CA SER A 480 -34.45 -2.71 21.83
C SER A 480 -35.56 -2.39 20.84
N PHE A 481 -35.69 -1.11 20.51
CA PHE A 481 -36.73 -0.56 19.64
C PHE A 481 -36.11 0.01 18.37
N THR A 482 -36.35 -0.63 17.24
CA THR A 482 -35.86 -0.19 15.93
C THR A 482 -36.97 0.51 15.15
N THR A 483 -36.80 1.81 14.91
CA THR A 483 -37.68 2.62 14.05
C THR A 483 -36.99 2.90 12.72
N ALA A 484 -37.67 2.71 11.58
CA ALA A 484 -37.12 2.96 10.25
C ALA A 484 -38.20 3.33 9.21
N SER A 485 -37.88 4.19 8.25
CA SER A 485 -38.78 4.56 7.15
C SER A 485 -38.53 3.72 5.89
N ALA A 486 -39.51 2.91 5.49
CA ALA A 486 -39.55 2.18 4.22
C ALA A 486 -40.61 2.81 3.27
N ARG A 487 -41.28 1.98 2.44
CA ARG A 487 -42.52 2.39 1.74
C ARG A 487 -43.67 2.68 2.73
N LEU A 488 -43.66 1.98 3.86
CA LEU A 488 -44.39 2.26 5.11
C LEU A 488 -43.35 2.48 6.22
N ASP A 489 -43.68 3.22 7.27
CA ASP A 489 -42.81 3.29 8.45
C ASP A 489 -42.91 1.99 9.27
N ILE A 490 -41.78 1.57 9.83
CA ILE A 490 -41.60 0.30 10.53
C ILE A 490 -41.10 0.60 11.94
N THR A 491 -41.78 0.01 12.94
CA THR A 491 -41.31 -0.07 14.33
C THR A 491 -41.23 -1.55 14.70
N LEU A 492 -40.10 -1.97 15.27
CA LEU A 492 -39.78 -3.35 15.61
C LEU A 492 -39.19 -3.40 17.01
N GLU A 493 -39.61 -4.40 17.79
CA GLU A 493 -39.08 -4.69 19.12
C GLU A 493 -38.24 -5.97 19.05
N THR A 494 -37.05 -5.97 19.64
CA THR A 494 -36.18 -7.16 19.76
C THR A 494 -35.74 -7.33 21.20
N GLU A 495 -35.98 -8.51 21.76
CA GLU A 495 -35.54 -8.91 23.09
C GLU A 495 -34.31 -9.83 23.01
N GLY A 496 -33.49 -9.83 24.06
CA GLY A 496 -32.39 -10.77 24.27
C GLY A 496 -32.20 -11.09 25.75
N ASP A 497 -32.00 -12.37 26.07
CA ASP A 497 -31.78 -12.89 27.42
C ASP A 497 -30.27 -12.90 27.76
N TYR A 498 -29.89 -12.55 29.00
CA TYR A 498 -28.48 -12.51 29.42
C TYR A 498 -27.90 -13.88 29.85
N ALA A 499 -28.75 -14.81 30.29
CA ALA A 499 -28.34 -16.02 31.02
C ALA A 499 -28.20 -17.24 30.10
N GLU A 500 -29.03 -17.36 29.06
CA GLU A 500 -28.97 -18.49 28.12
C GLU A 500 -27.68 -18.48 27.29
N LEU A 501 -27.30 -17.33 26.72
CA LEU A 501 -26.26 -17.28 25.69
C LEU A 501 -24.84 -17.58 26.23
N ASP A 502 -24.43 -16.98 27.35
CA ASP A 502 -23.11 -17.29 27.95
C ASP A 502 -23.04 -18.75 28.43
N THR A 503 -24.16 -19.30 28.91
CA THR A 503 -24.27 -20.71 29.32
C THR A 503 -24.14 -21.66 28.12
N GLU A 504 -24.75 -21.34 26.98
CA GLU A 504 -24.60 -22.13 25.75
C GLU A 504 -23.22 -21.97 25.12
N LEU A 505 -22.65 -20.75 25.10
CA LEU A 505 -21.30 -20.51 24.61
C LEU A 505 -20.26 -21.31 25.40
N ALA A 506 -20.35 -21.33 26.73
CA ALA A 506 -19.44 -22.07 27.60
C ALA A 506 -19.44 -23.60 27.38
N LYS A 507 -20.52 -24.17 26.82
CA LYS A 507 -20.61 -25.60 26.46
C LYS A 507 -19.85 -25.94 25.17
N GLN A 508 -19.50 -24.96 24.33
CA GLN A 508 -18.89 -25.20 23.01
C GLN A 508 -17.36 -25.03 23.04
N GLN A 509 -16.61 -26.08 22.74
CA GLN A 509 -15.14 -26.10 22.76
C GLN A 509 -14.44 -25.03 21.88
N HIS A 510 -15.12 -24.55 20.84
CA HIS A 510 -14.57 -23.62 19.84
C HIS A 510 -15.27 -22.25 19.79
N SER A 511 -16.16 -21.95 20.74
CA SER A 511 -16.74 -20.61 20.90
C SER A 511 -15.75 -19.63 21.55
N PHE A 512 -16.19 -18.39 21.75
CA PHE A 512 -15.55 -17.42 22.61
C PHE A 512 -16.62 -16.59 23.33
N THR A 513 -16.76 -16.75 24.65
CA THR A 513 -17.74 -15.98 25.47
C THR A 513 -17.48 -14.48 25.41
N GLY A 514 -16.23 -14.04 25.47
CA GLY A 514 -15.89 -12.60 25.42
C GLY A 514 -16.13 -11.89 24.08
N PHE A 515 -16.85 -12.48 23.13
CA PHE A 515 -17.05 -11.93 21.79
C PHE A 515 -17.80 -10.59 21.82
N ALA A 516 -18.85 -10.44 22.64
CA ALA A 516 -19.64 -9.21 22.70
C ALA A 516 -18.81 -8.03 23.23
N ARG A 517 -18.06 -8.27 24.32
CA ARG A 517 -17.09 -7.30 24.87
C ARG A 517 -16.01 -6.90 23.87
N GLN A 518 -15.44 -7.85 23.13
CA GLN A 518 -14.40 -7.56 22.13
C GLN A 518 -14.97 -6.90 20.87
N MET A 519 -16.16 -7.26 20.41
CA MET A 519 -16.82 -6.59 19.28
C MET A 519 -17.23 -5.16 19.66
N TRP A 520 -17.77 -4.92 20.86
CA TRP A 520 -18.05 -3.57 21.36
C TRP A 520 -16.80 -2.69 21.33
N ALA A 521 -15.68 -3.17 21.89
CA ALA A 521 -14.44 -2.40 21.93
C ALA A 521 -13.84 -2.20 20.53
N TYR A 522 -13.89 -3.21 19.66
CA TYR A 522 -13.50 -3.10 18.26
C TYR A 522 -14.30 -1.99 17.53
N ILE A 523 -15.63 -2.04 17.58
CA ILE A 523 -16.51 -1.05 16.93
C ILE A 523 -16.25 0.35 17.51
N THR A 524 -16.21 0.47 18.84
CA THR A 524 -15.96 1.73 19.55
C THR A 524 -14.61 2.34 19.17
N ILE A 525 -13.54 1.55 19.09
CA ILE A 525 -12.22 2.03 18.66
C ILE A 525 -12.23 2.50 17.20
N LYS A 526 -12.88 1.76 16.27
CA LYS A 526 -12.99 2.19 14.86
C LYS A 526 -13.78 3.51 14.75
N GLN A 527 -14.89 3.65 15.49
CA GLN A 527 -15.71 4.88 15.50
C GLN A 527 -14.94 6.07 16.10
N LEU A 528 -14.23 5.89 17.21
CA LEU A 528 -13.38 6.94 17.80
C LEU A 528 -12.22 7.34 16.89
N ILE A 529 -11.61 6.40 16.14
CA ILE A 529 -10.58 6.72 15.14
C ILE A 529 -11.15 7.62 14.03
N SER A 530 -12.37 7.32 13.55
CA SER A 530 -13.08 8.18 12.59
C SER A 530 -13.36 9.57 13.17
N GLU A 531 -13.97 9.65 14.37
CA GLU A 531 -14.26 10.93 15.03
C GLU A 531 -13.00 11.77 15.26
N ARG A 532 -11.88 11.15 15.64
CA ARG A 532 -10.58 11.80 15.82
C ARG A 532 -10.06 12.45 14.53
N SER A 533 -10.36 11.87 13.37
CA SER A 533 -9.97 12.45 12.07
C SER A 533 -10.73 13.76 11.81
N LEU A 534 -12.06 13.75 12.05
CA LEU A 534 -12.98 14.85 11.79
C LEU A 534 -13.02 15.94 12.88
N ALA A 535 -12.55 15.64 14.09
CA ALA A 535 -12.66 16.57 15.23
C ALA A 535 -11.97 17.94 14.97
N PRO A 536 -12.63 19.08 15.26
CA PRO A 536 -12.16 20.39 14.79
C PRO A 536 -11.01 20.99 15.62
N THR A 537 -10.83 20.60 16.89
CA THR A 537 -9.85 21.20 17.80
C THR A 537 -8.81 20.20 18.30
N ALA A 538 -7.59 20.68 18.53
CA ALA A 538 -6.52 19.87 19.13
C ALA A 538 -6.90 19.31 20.51
N ALA A 539 -7.69 20.05 21.30
CA ALA A 539 -8.21 19.59 22.59
C ALA A 539 -9.16 18.39 22.43
N LYS A 540 -10.14 18.44 21.51
CA LYS A 540 -11.04 17.30 21.25
C LYS A 540 -10.25 16.11 20.69
N LYS A 541 -9.30 16.34 19.76
CA LYS A 541 -8.41 15.28 19.26
C LYS A 541 -7.60 14.61 20.37
N ARG A 542 -7.08 15.36 21.36
CA ARG A 542 -6.38 14.80 22.53
C ARG A 542 -7.28 13.90 23.38
N LYS A 543 -8.48 14.36 23.76
CA LYS A 543 -9.45 13.56 24.56
C LYS A 543 -9.82 12.24 23.85
N ILE A 544 -10.12 12.29 22.55
CA ILE A 544 -10.43 11.07 21.77
C ILE A 544 -9.20 10.16 21.68
N THR A 545 -8.00 10.70 21.45
CA THR A 545 -6.74 9.93 21.41
C THR A 545 -6.52 9.16 22.71
N GLN A 546 -6.76 9.79 23.88
CA GLN A 546 -6.65 9.13 25.18
C GLN A 546 -7.68 8.01 25.37
N ARG A 547 -8.95 8.18 24.95
CA ARG A 547 -9.96 7.10 25.05
C ARG A 547 -9.63 5.92 24.14
N ILE A 548 -9.16 6.16 22.91
CA ILE A 548 -8.69 5.08 22.02
C ILE A 548 -7.52 4.33 22.67
N MET A 549 -6.52 5.04 23.20
CA MET A 549 -5.36 4.41 23.85
C MET A 549 -5.76 3.56 25.06
N SER A 550 -6.68 4.05 25.89
CA SER A 550 -7.22 3.30 27.05
C SER A 550 -7.82 1.97 26.59
N LEU A 551 -8.82 2.02 25.70
CA LEU A 551 -9.53 0.83 25.22
C LEU A 551 -8.60 -0.12 24.44
N ALA A 552 -7.66 0.42 23.66
CA ALA A 552 -6.71 -0.37 22.90
C ALA A 552 -5.69 -1.11 23.79
N VAL A 553 -5.32 -0.57 24.95
CA VAL A 553 -4.48 -1.29 25.93
C VAL A 553 -5.33 -2.26 26.76
N GLU A 554 -6.51 -1.85 27.22
CA GLU A 554 -7.46 -2.68 27.99
C GLU A 554 -7.84 -3.96 27.24
N HIS A 555 -8.14 -3.86 25.95
CA HIS A 555 -8.54 -4.98 25.08
C HIS A 555 -7.36 -5.61 24.30
N GLN A 556 -6.13 -5.15 24.53
CA GLN A 556 -4.92 -5.55 23.81
C GLN A 556 -5.02 -5.40 22.27
N PHE A 557 -5.71 -4.40 21.75
CA PHE A 557 -5.76 -4.12 20.31
C PHE A 557 -4.58 -3.26 19.83
N VAL A 558 -3.86 -3.75 18.83
CA VAL A 558 -2.81 -2.98 18.13
C VAL A 558 -3.44 -2.07 17.07
N THR A 559 -3.49 -0.77 17.36
CA THR A 559 -4.13 0.29 16.57
C THR A 559 -3.08 1.23 15.96
N PRO A 560 -3.45 2.27 15.18
CA PRO A 560 -2.50 3.32 14.78
C PRO A 560 -1.85 4.07 15.96
N LEU A 561 -2.45 4.05 17.16
CA LEU A 561 -2.02 4.78 18.37
C LEU A 561 -1.33 3.90 19.43
N THR A 562 -1.40 2.58 19.30
CA THR A 562 -0.73 1.60 20.17
C THR A 562 0.34 0.82 19.39
N ALA A 563 1.19 0.09 20.10
CA ALA A 563 2.18 -0.81 19.53
C ALA A 563 2.37 -2.04 20.43
N LEU A 564 2.74 -3.18 19.83
CA LEU A 564 3.00 -4.41 20.56
C LEU A 564 4.49 -4.44 20.94
N LEU A 565 4.81 -4.31 22.23
CA LEU A 565 6.17 -4.53 22.73
C LEU A 565 6.28 -5.99 23.16
N VAL A 566 7.20 -6.71 22.53
CA VAL A 566 7.43 -8.14 22.73
C VAL A 566 8.67 -8.28 23.62
N GLU A 567 8.52 -8.81 24.83
CA GLU A 567 9.58 -8.87 25.85
C GLU A 567 9.85 -10.34 26.23
N SER A 568 11.09 -10.69 26.58
CA SER A 568 11.43 -12.02 27.14
C SER A 568 10.84 -12.18 28.55
N GLU A 569 10.62 -13.41 29.01
CA GLU A 569 10.10 -13.69 30.36
C GLU A 569 10.93 -13.05 31.49
N ASP A 570 12.23 -12.89 31.30
CA ASP A 570 13.16 -12.23 32.24
C ASP A 570 13.31 -10.71 32.00
N ALA A 571 12.52 -10.15 31.08
CA ALA A 571 12.54 -8.76 30.60
C ALA A 571 13.91 -8.22 30.12
N LYS A 572 14.91 -9.09 29.91
CA LYS A 572 16.23 -8.66 29.42
C LYS A 572 16.19 -8.30 27.95
N GLU A 573 15.37 -8.95 27.14
CA GLU A 573 15.31 -8.77 25.67
C GLU A 573 13.96 -8.21 25.20
N ARG A 574 13.99 -7.44 24.11
CA ARG A 574 12.85 -6.64 23.63
C ARG A 574 12.83 -6.48 22.12
N LEU A 575 11.65 -6.70 21.53
CA LEU A 575 11.30 -6.45 20.13
C LEU A 575 10.07 -5.52 20.09
N LEU A 576 9.80 -4.84 18.96
CA LEU A 576 8.70 -3.88 18.83
C LEU A 576 7.94 -4.06 17.50
N ALA A 577 6.62 -4.28 17.57
CA ALA A 577 5.71 -4.26 16.43
C ALA A 577 4.88 -2.96 16.43
N ASP A 578 5.30 -1.98 15.63
CA ASP A 578 4.57 -0.72 15.45
C ASP A 578 3.58 -0.80 14.28
N SER A 579 2.45 -0.11 14.40
CA SER A 579 1.52 0.12 13.27
C SER A 579 2.08 1.21 12.37
N PRO A 580 1.91 1.14 11.03
CA PRO A 580 2.56 2.07 10.11
C PRO A 580 2.26 3.54 10.44
N LYS A 581 3.17 4.44 10.06
CA LYS A 581 2.78 5.84 9.89
C LYS A 581 1.91 5.92 8.64
N ASP A 582 0.70 6.43 8.79
CA ASP A 582 0.08 7.22 7.71
C ASP A 582 1.07 8.36 7.36
N PRO A 583 1.52 8.47 6.10
CA PRO A 583 2.53 9.46 5.72
C PRO A 583 2.02 10.92 5.74
N LYS A 584 0.70 11.14 5.80
CA LYS A 584 0.05 12.47 5.82
C LYS A 584 -0.30 12.94 7.23
N HIS A 585 -0.54 12.04 8.20
CA HIS A 585 -1.00 12.40 9.55
C HIS A 585 0.12 12.86 10.52
N GLY A 586 0.80 13.95 10.17
CA GLY A 586 1.64 14.71 11.10
C GLY A 586 0.80 15.34 12.23
N CYS A 587 0.97 14.89 13.47
CA CYS A 587 0.25 15.44 14.62
C CYS A 587 0.89 16.75 15.12
N CYS A 588 0.36 17.88 14.62
CA CYS A 588 0.31 19.19 15.30
C CYS A 588 1.56 19.64 16.10
N SER A 589 2.64 20.04 15.42
CA SER A 589 3.70 20.88 16.01
C SER A 589 3.32 22.37 15.99
N GLY A 590 2.16 22.70 16.54
CA GLY A 590 1.64 24.06 16.62
C GLY A 590 2.20 24.82 17.83
N SER A 591 3.49 25.16 17.80
CA SER A 591 4.15 25.97 18.83
C SER A 591 5.38 26.67 18.24
N SER A 592 5.30 27.98 18.07
CA SER A 592 6.46 28.83 17.76
C SER A 592 7.51 28.73 18.86
N GLY A 593 8.78 28.96 18.51
CA GLY A 593 9.92 28.52 19.31
C GLY A 593 10.05 29.15 20.71
N VAL A 594 10.42 28.30 21.67
CA VAL A 594 11.17 28.67 22.88
C VAL A 594 12.39 27.76 22.93
N ALA A 595 13.58 28.32 23.16
CA ALA A 595 14.83 27.54 23.20
C ALA A 595 14.89 26.62 24.43
N PRO A 596 15.61 25.48 24.37
CA PRO A 596 15.87 24.67 25.54
C PRO A 596 16.73 25.44 26.55
N VAL A 597 16.20 25.68 27.73
CA VAL A 597 16.93 26.30 28.86
C VAL A 597 18.01 25.34 29.34
N HIS A 598 19.28 25.79 29.32
CA HIS A 598 20.35 25.06 30.00
C HIS A 598 20.16 25.15 31.52
N VAL A 599 20.03 24.00 32.18
CA VAL A 599 20.34 23.86 33.61
C VAL A 599 21.73 23.23 33.70
N VAL A 600 22.68 23.96 34.29
CA VAL A 600 24.09 23.57 34.34
C VAL A 600 24.40 22.87 35.66
N TYR A 601 25.04 21.70 35.58
CA TYR A 601 25.82 21.13 36.68
C TYR A 601 27.29 21.50 36.45
N GLN A 602 27.91 22.27 37.34
CA GLN A 602 29.31 22.69 37.20
C GLN A 602 30.28 21.62 37.72
N PRO A 603 31.36 21.31 36.99
CA PRO A 603 32.55 20.67 37.56
C PRO A 603 33.36 21.64 38.44
N PRO A 604 34.23 21.13 39.36
CA PRO A 604 35.06 21.97 40.25
C PRO A 604 36.16 22.81 39.53
N PRO A 605 36.79 23.79 40.21
CA PRO A 605 37.39 24.96 39.56
C PRO A 605 38.88 24.79 39.19
N TRP A 606 39.18 24.52 37.91
CA TRP A 606 40.56 24.65 37.37
C TRP A 606 40.67 24.91 35.85
N VAL A 607 39.61 25.40 35.19
CA VAL A 607 39.68 25.91 33.81
C VAL A 607 38.96 27.26 33.72
N GLN A 608 39.71 28.33 33.46
CA GLN A 608 39.16 29.67 33.26
C GLN A 608 38.68 29.86 31.82
N MET A 609 37.54 30.52 31.64
CA MET A 609 37.17 31.23 30.42
C MET A 609 37.09 32.73 30.72
N THR A 610 37.69 33.56 29.86
CA THR A 610 37.63 35.02 29.97
C THR A 610 36.73 35.63 28.89
N THR A 611 35.83 36.48 29.35
CA THR A 611 34.90 37.39 28.64
C THR A 611 35.63 38.51 27.87
N PRO A 612 34.95 39.46 27.14
CA PRO A 612 33.50 39.68 26.95
C PRO A 612 33.02 39.89 25.48
N ALA A 613 31.72 40.18 25.33
CA ALA A 613 31.02 40.70 24.13
C ALA A 613 30.55 42.18 24.39
N PRO A 614 29.64 42.85 23.64
CA PRO A 614 28.98 42.54 22.36
C PRO A 614 29.52 43.49 21.23
N PRO A 615 28.83 44.45 20.55
CA PRO A 615 27.44 44.96 20.59
C PRO A 615 26.53 44.31 19.50
N SER A 616 25.52 45.02 18.97
CA SER A 616 24.67 44.61 17.83
C SER A 616 24.06 45.84 17.12
N GLN A 617 23.73 45.74 15.83
CA GLN A 617 22.76 46.64 15.16
C GLN A 617 21.89 45.87 14.15
N VAL A 618 20.72 46.42 13.82
CA VAL A 618 19.62 45.76 13.10
C VAL A 618 19.06 46.67 12.01
N VAL A 619 18.81 46.13 10.82
CA VAL A 619 17.89 46.70 9.82
C VAL A 619 17.01 45.58 9.27
N LYS A 620 15.72 45.84 9.04
CA LYS A 620 14.77 44.90 8.40
C LYS A 620 14.60 45.20 6.91
N GLY A 621 14.46 44.15 6.10
CA GLY A 621 13.96 44.16 4.71
C GLY A 621 12.96 43.00 4.51
N PRO A 622 12.07 43.07 3.50
CA PRO A 622 10.87 42.22 3.44
C PRO A 622 11.10 40.79 2.93
N GLU A 623 10.13 39.91 3.23
CA GLU A 623 10.07 38.50 2.84
C GLU A 623 9.52 38.31 1.42
N GLU A 624 9.99 37.29 0.68
CA GLU A 624 9.14 36.62 -0.32
C GLU A 624 9.58 35.15 -0.60
N SER A 625 8.60 34.28 -0.88
CA SER A 625 8.71 32.93 -1.45
C SER A 625 9.44 31.82 -0.64
N THR A 626 8.69 31.10 0.21
CA THR A 626 9.09 29.76 0.70
C THR A 626 8.47 28.63 -0.13
N LEU A 627 9.29 27.88 -0.88
CA LEU A 627 8.87 26.65 -1.57
C LEU A 627 8.86 25.43 -0.64
N PRO A 628 7.82 24.56 -0.67
CA PRO A 628 7.84 23.28 0.03
C PRO A 628 8.71 22.20 -0.65
N GLN A 629 9.23 21.29 0.17
CA GLN A 629 9.89 20.03 -0.21
C GLN A 629 8.85 19.01 -0.75
N GLN A 630 9.17 18.00 -1.57
CA GLN A 630 10.46 17.53 -2.09
C GLN A 630 10.23 16.78 -3.43
N VAL A 631 11.15 16.87 -4.39
CA VAL A 631 11.08 16.17 -5.69
C VAL A 631 12.44 15.51 -5.97
N ASN A 632 12.47 14.38 -6.69
CA ASN A 632 13.71 13.71 -7.09
C ASN A 632 14.55 14.62 -7.99
N LEU A 633 15.62 15.19 -7.44
CA LEU A 633 16.49 16.11 -8.15
C LEU A 633 17.59 15.33 -8.91
N VAL A 634 17.37 15.11 -10.21
CA VAL A 634 18.35 14.48 -11.12
C VAL A 634 18.48 15.36 -12.36
N ASP A 635 19.64 16.00 -12.54
CA ASP A 635 19.75 17.22 -13.35
C ASP A 635 21.03 17.32 -14.22
N ASN A 636 21.64 16.19 -14.63
CA ASN A 636 22.86 16.19 -15.46
C ASN A 636 22.79 15.21 -16.64
N ASP A 637 23.68 15.44 -17.60
CA ASP A 637 24.12 14.52 -18.66
C ASP A 637 24.77 13.23 -18.10
N PRO A 638 25.08 12.20 -18.92
CA PRO A 638 25.56 10.89 -18.46
C PRO A 638 26.73 11.00 -17.48
N HIS A 639 26.45 10.69 -16.22
CA HIS A 639 27.34 10.85 -15.09
C HIS A 639 27.94 9.50 -14.70
N PHE A 640 29.27 9.41 -14.72
CA PHE A 640 30.03 8.23 -14.38
C PHE A 640 30.65 8.40 -12.99
N ILE A 641 30.56 7.35 -12.19
CA ILE A 641 31.22 7.21 -10.89
C ILE A 641 32.10 5.96 -10.98
N VAL A 642 33.41 6.14 -10.90
CA VAL A 642 34.42 5.08 -10.95
C VAL A 642 35.05 4.97 -9.58
N HIS A 643 34.88 3.82 -8.92
CA HIS A 643 35.56 3.53 -7.66
C HIS A 643 36.92 2.87 -7.95
N LEU A 644 37.99 3.39 -7.37
CA LEU A 644 39.38 2.94 -7.53
C LEU A 644 39.82 2.22 -6.24
N PRO A 645 39.87 0.86 -6.19
CA PRO A 645 40.02 0.11 -4.94
C PRO A 645 41.37 0.24 -4.23
N ARG A 646 42.51 0.21 -4.93
CA ARG A 646 43.86 0.36 -4.34
C ARG A 646 44.01 1.75 -3.72
N SER A 647 43.42 2.74 -4.37
CA SER A 647 43.38 4.15 -3.95
C SER A 647 42.29 4.45 -2.91
N ASN A 648 41.33 3.52 -2.72
CA ASN A 648 40.08 3.69 -1.96
C ASN A 648 39.39 5.05 -2.24
N MET A 649 39.17 5.34 -3.53
CA MET A 649 38.77 6.67 -3.98
C MET A 649 37.70 6.61 -5.07
N ASP A 650 36.65 7.42 -4.92
CA ASP A 650 35.64 7.64 -5.95
C ASP A 650 36.03 8.82 -6.85
N VAL A 651 36.02 8.60 -8.16
CA VAL A 651 36.26 9.61 -9.20
C VAL A 651 35.02 9.73 -10.08
N CYS A 652 34.65 10.96 -10.44
CA CYS A 652 33.39 11.30 -11.09
C CYS A 652 33.61 12.15 -12.35
N PHE A 653 32.85 11.92 -13.41
CA PHE A 653 32.83 12.80 -14.60
C PHE A 653 31.49 12.73 -15.34
N ASN A 654 31.20 13.74 -16.16
CA ASN A 654 30.06 13.74 -17.09
C ASN A 654 30.57 13.60 -18.52
N ILE A 655 29.80 13.00 -19.44
CA ILE A 655 30.08 13.05 -20.88
C ILE A 655 29.07 13.92 -21.62
N ASP A 656 29.54 15.05 -22.12
CA ASP A 656 28.75 16.04 -22.85
C ASP A 656 28.68 15.69 -24.35
N SER A 657 27.77 14.80 -24.72
CA SER A 657 27.58 14.30 -26.09
C SER A 657 26.16 14.54 -26.60
N THR A 658 25.91 14.40 -27.90
CA THR A 658 24.60 14.67 -28.52
C THR A 658 23.69 13.44 -28.56
N PRO A 659 22.34 13.62 -28.54
CA PRO A 659 21.41 12.52 -28.76
C PRO A 659 21.68 11.75 -30.05
N GLY A 660 21.44 10.44 -30.04
CA GLY A 660 21.71 9.53 -31.15
C GLY A 660 23.09 8.87 -31.09
N HIS A 661 24.11 9.53 -30.53
CA HIS A 661 25.44 8.93 -30.34
C HIS A 661 25.38 7.70 -29.43
N ILE A 662 26.21 6.70 -29.75
CA ILE A 662 26.35 5.46 -29.01
C ILE A 662 27.75 5.44 -28.40
N LEU A 663 27.84 5.48 -27.07
CA LEU A 663 29.10 5.42 -26.34
C LEU A 663 29.47 3.96 -26.05
N ASN A 664 30.69 3.56 -26.41
CA ASN A 664 31.28 2.30 -25.97
C ASN A 664 31.78 2.41 -24.53
N LEU A 665 31.17 1.63 -23.64
CA LEU A 665 31.45 1.63 -22.21
C LEU A 665 32.48 0.56 -21.86
N VAL A 666 32.32 -0.63 -22.44
CA VAL A 666 33.27 -1.75 -22.35
C VAL A 666 33.43 -2.37 -23.74
N SER A 667 34.66 -2.71 -24.10
CA SER A 667 35.00 -3.49 -25.29
C SER A 667 36.02 -4.56 -24.94
N ASP A 668 35.59 -5.81 -24.94
CA ASP A 668 36.37 -7.04 -24.72
C ASP A 668 35.65 -8.19 -25.51
N SER A 669 35.84 -9.45 -25.13
CA SER A 669 34.94 -10.57 -25.46
C SER A 669 33.43 -10.26 -25.25
N VAL A 670 33.12 -9.34 -24.34
CA VAL A 670 31.82 -8.68 -24.16
C VAL A 670 31.93 -7.21 -24.56
N VAL A 671 30.96 -6.72 -25.33
CA VAL A 671 30.76 -5.30 -25.64
C VAL A 671 29.57 -4.77 -24.86
N VAL A 672 29.73 -3.59 -24.27
CA VAL A 672 28.66 -2.85 -23.58
C VAL A 672 28.59 -1.45 -24.17
N ASN A 673 27.49 -1.14 -24.86
CA ASN A 673 27.28 0.11 -25.58
C ASN A 673 25.99 0.80 -25.12
N GLY A 674 26.02 2.13 -24.96
CA GLY A 674 24.85 2.92 -24.56
C GLY A 674 24.52 4.03 -25.55
N GLN A 675 23.30 4.02 -26.10
CA GLN A 675 22.79 5.09 -26.97
C GLN A 675 22.16 6.23 -26.15
N LEU A 676 22.50 7.46 -26.51
CA LEU A 676 22.01 8.66 -25.86
C LEU A 676 20.68 9.15 -26.44
N ILE A 677 19.77 9.55 -25.57
CA ILE A 677 18.51 10.24 -25.89
C ILE A 677 18.50 11.64 -25.26
N GLY A 678 17.75 12.56 -25.87
CA GLY A 678 17.62 13.94 -25.41
C GLY A 678 16.50 14.14 -24.38
N SER A 679 16.71 15.10 -23.49
CA SER A 679 15.66 15.75 -22.72
C SER A 679 14.58 16.36 -23.63
N LYS A 680 13.34 16.49 -23.12
CA LYS A 680 12.16 17.02 -23.84
C LYS A 680 12.27 18.52 -24.16
N ARG A 681 13.17 19.25 -23.49
CA ARG A 681 13.37 20.71 -23.64
C ARG A 681 14.83 21.07 -23.36
N ILE A 682 15.36 22.01 -24.13
CA ILE A 682 16.63 22.70 -23.84
C ILE A 682 16.47 23.46 -22.51
N HIS A 683 17.47 23.37 -21.62
CA HIS A 683 17.48 24.08 -20.34
C HIS A 683 18.85 24.74 -20.13
N LYS A 684 18.87 26.03 -19.79
CA LYS A 684 20.10 26.86 -19.70
C LYS A 684 21.00 26.71 -20.94
N SER A 685 20.40 26.85 -22.13
CA SER A 685 21.06 26.78 -23.44
C SER A 685 21.71 25.43 -23.81
N LYS A 686 21.57 24.37 -22.99
CA LYS A 686 22.05 23.02 -23.28
C LYS A 686 20.88 22.03 -23.35
N LEU A 687 20.96 21.06 -24.26
CA LEU A 687 20.06 19.91 -24.28
C LEU A 687 20.71 18.78 -23.46
N LYS A 688 20.13 18.44 -22.30
CA LYS A 688 20.66 17.37 -21.44
C LYS A 688 20.40 16.00 -22.08
N THR A 689 21.33 15.07 -21.91
CA THR A 689 21.28 13.72 -22.47
C THR A 689 21.24 12.64 -21.40
N TYR A 690 20.73 11.45 -21.75
CA TYR A 690 20.66 10.27 -20.88
C TYR A 690 20.80 8.99 -21.72
N PHE A 691 21.14 7.85 -21.13
CA PHE A 691 21.05 6.57 -21.85
C PHE A 691 19.59 6.16 -22.05
N GLY A 692 19.17 5.99 -23.30
CA GLY A 692 17.82 5.50 -23.63
C GLY A 692 17.79 4.01 -23.97
N THR A 693 18.88 3.53 -24.58
CA THR A 693 19.07 2.12 -24.95
C THR A 693 20.47 1.69 -24.56
N ILE A 694 20.61 0.49 -23.98
CA ILE A 694 21.89 -0.16 -23.68
C ILE A 694 21.88 -1.53 -24.35
N SER A 695 22.96 -1.90 -25.04
CA SER A 695 23.18 -3.26 -25.53
C SER A 695 24.35 -3.90 -24.79
N VAL A 696 24.20 -5.18 -24.47
CA VAL A 696 25.28 -6.08 -24.04
C VAL A 696 25.39 -7.20 -25.07
N TYR A 697 26.51 -7.26 -25.77
CA TYR A 697 26.78 -8.24 -26.82
C TYR A 697 27.95 -9.14 -26.44
N TYR A 698 27.77 -10.46 -26.54
CA TYR A 698 28.78 -11.46 -26.22
C TYR A 698 29.22 -12.19 -27.50
N LEU A 699 30.49 -11.97 -27.89
CA LEU A 699 31.00 -12.38 -29.21
C LEU A 699 30.98 -13.89 -29.47
N PRO A 700 31.41 -14.77 -28.55
CA PRO A 700 31.57 -16.21 -28.83
C PRO A 700 30.27 -16.92 -29.17
N ASP A 701 29.17 -16.57 -28.50
CA ASP A 701 27.85 -17.17 -28.72
C ASP A 701 27.01 -16.35 -29.74
N GLY A 702 27.45 -15.14 -30.10
CA GLY A 702 26.70 -14.22 -30.98
C GLY A 702 25.41 -13.67 -30.35
N ILE A 703 25.31 -13.67 -29.02
CA ILE A 703 24.12 -13.26 -28.26
C ILE A 703 24.16 -11.76 -27.98
N SER A 704 23.07 -11.05 -28.29
CA SER A 704 22.86 -9.65 -27.88
C SER A 704 21.62 -9.49 -27.01
N VAL A 705 21.77 -8.70 -25.93
CA VAL A 705 20.70 -8.28 -25.03
C VAL A 705 20.54 -6.78 -25.16
N THR A 706 19.45 -6.32 -25.78
CA THR A 706 19.16 -4.89 -25.94
C THR A 706 18.06 -4.47 -24.97
N ILE A 707 18.35 -3.46 -24.15
CA ILE A 707 17.47 -2.91 -23.12
C ILE A 707 17.16 -1.47 -23.51
N SER A 708 15.88 -1.13 -23.72
CA SER A 708 15.39 0.25 -23.83
C SER A 708 14.62 0.64 -22.56
N THR A 709 14.04 1.84 -22.52
CA THR A 709 13.13 2.26 -21.43
C THR A 709 11.86 1.41 -21.32
N ASP A 710 11.43 0.79 -22.43
CA ASP A 710 10.11 0.16 -22.57
C ASP A 710 10.20 -1.35 -22.88
N SER A 711 11.27 -1.80 -23.55
CA SER A 711 11.45 -3.18 -24.02
C SER A 711 12.81 -3.79 -23.65
N ILE A 712 12.84 -5.12 -23.58
CA ILE A 712 14.05 -5.93 -23.39
C ILE A 712 14.01 -7.02 -24.46
N ALA A 713 14.97 -7.02 -25.39
CA ALA A 713 15.02 -7.95 -26.52
C ALA A 713 16.27 -8.84 -26.45
N LEU A 714 16.08 -10.13 -26.76
CA LEU A 714 17.14 -11.13 -26.84
C LEU A 714 17.30 -11.64 -28.28
N THR A 715 18.50 -11.56 -28.82
CA THR A 715 18.84 -12.04 -30.17
C THR A 715 20.03 -13.00 -30.13
N ASP A 716 19.83 -14.22 -30.62
CA ASP A 716 20.90 -15.09 -31.15
C ASP A 716 21.10 -14.70 -32.62
N GLY A 717 22.34 -14.56 -33.08
CA GLY A 717 22.69 -14.18 -34.45
C GLY A 717 22.14 -15.08 -35.58
N ARG A 718 21.43 -16.17 -35.25
CA ARG A 718 20.77 -17.09 -36.20
C ARG A 718 19.27 -16.83 -36.43
N THR A 719 18.57 -16.10 -35.54
CA THR A 719 17.12 -15.87 -35.67
C THR A 719 16.69 -14.47 -35.19
N SER A 720 15.73 -13.87 -35.90
CA SER A 720 15.20 -12.54 -35.58
C SER A 720 14.30 -12.58 -34.35
N ALA A 721 14.86 -12.21 -33.19
CA ALA A 721 14.23 -12.09 -31.87
C ALA A 721 13.64 -13.40 -31.31
N LEU A 722 14.33 -14.00 -30.34
CA LEU A 722 13.85 -15.19 -29.62
C LEU A 722 12.74 -14.85 -28.63
N THR A 723 12.86 -13.71 -27.93
CA THR A 723 11.81 -13.12 -27.08
C THR A 723 11.89 -11.60 -27.07
N SER A 724 10.74 -10.95 -26.82
CA SER A 724 10.63 -9.53 -26.54
C SER A 724 9.82 -9.34 -25.25
N GLU A 725 10.49 -8.92 -24.20
CA GLU A 725 9.93 -8.69 -22.87
C GLU A 725 9.82 -7.20 -22.55
N THR A 726 9.21 -6.87 -21.41
CA THR A 726 9.19 -5.51 -20.88
C THR A 726 9.54 -5.50 -19.39
N PHE A 727 9.90 -4.33 -18.85
CA PHE A 727 10.06 -4.13 -17.41
C PHE A 727 8.76 -4.38 -16.60
N LEU A 728 7.61 -4.65 -17.22
CA LEU A 728 6.34 -4.96 -16.53
C LEU A 728 6.19 -6.45 -16.18
N SER A 729 7.02 -7.33 -16.74
CA SER A 729 6.95 -8.79 -16.50
C SER A 729 7.38 -9.13 -15.07
N HIS A 730 6.83 -10.21 -14.50
CA HIS A 730 7.30 -10.77 -13.23
C HIS A 730 8.68 -11.42 -13.43
N VAL A 731 9.39 -11.78 -12.35
CA VAL A 731 10.81 -12.17 -12.44
C VAL A 731 11.05 -13.31 -13.44
N VAL A 732 11.48 -12.95 -14.64
CA VAL A 732 11.87 -13.90 -15.70
C VAL A 732 13.37 -14.12 -15.58
N MET A 733 13.78 -15.39 -15.58
CA MET A 733 15.17 -15.78 -15.74
C MET A 733 15.31 -16.45 -17.11
N PHE A 734 15.96 -15.78 -18.06
CA PHE A 734 16.37 -16.42 -19.31
C PHE A 734 17.73 -17.07 -19.11
N LEU A 735 17.85 -18.30 -19.59
CA LEU A 735 19.09 -19.08 -19.62
C LEU A 735 19.37 -19.41 -21.10
N CYS A 736 20.38 -18.79 -21.68
CA CYS A 736 20.74 -18.98 -23.09
C CYS A 736 22.25 -19.22 -23.17
N PHE A 737 22.65 -20.49 -23.24
CA PHE A 737 24.04 -20.94 -23.21
C PHE A 737 24.85 -20.26 -22.09
N SER A 738 25.79 -19.37 -22.45
CA SER A 738 26.69 -18.68 -21.53
C SER A 738 26.06 -17.47 -20.80
N VAL A 739 24.86 -17.04 -21.22
CA VAL A 739 24.23 -15.79 -20.79
C VAL A 739 22.99 -16.06 -19.92
N ARG A 740 23.00 -15.51 -18.70
CA ARG A 740 21.89 -15.56 -17.74
C ARG A 740 21.32 -14.16 -17.53
N ILE A 741 20.03 -13.98 -17.77
CA ILE A 741 19.37 -12.66 -17.66
C ILE A 741 18.29 -12.75 -16.60
N SER A 742 18.35 -11.87 -15.59
CA SER A 742 17.34 -11.75 -14.54
C SER A 742 16.65 -10.37 -14.63
N ILE A 743 15.34 -10.37 -14.90
CA ILE A 743 14.55 -9.15 -15.00
C ILE A 743 13.78 -8.93 -13.70
N VAL A 744 14.01 -7.80 -13.01
CA VAL A 744 13.23 -7.41 -11.82
C VAL A 744 12.23 -6.33 -12.20
N LYS A 745 10.94 -6.68 -12.07
CA LYS A 745 9.78 -5.85 -12.44
C LYS A 745 9.90 -4.39 -11.96
N ASN A 746 9.73 -3.45 -12.90
CA ASN A 746 9.82 -2.00 -12.71
C ASN A 746 11.10 -1.54 -11.99
N SER A 747 12.20 -2.30 -12.08
CA SER A 747 13.34 -2.14 -11.19
C SER A 747 14.70 -2.18 -11.90
N HIS A 748 15.12 -3.31 -12.46
CA HIS A 748 16.42 -3.45 -13.14
C HIS A 748 16.50 -4.77 -13.91
N VAL A 749 17.43 -4.84 -14.87
CA VAL A 749 17.86 -6.08 -15.53
C VAL A 749 19.29 -6.36 -15.10
N THR A 750 19.57 -7.60 -14.69
CA THR A 750 20.93 -8.08 -14.41
C THR A 750 21.30 -9.14 -15.44
N ILE A 751 22.40 -8.93 -16.14
CA ILE A 751 22.97 -9.84 -17.14
C ILE A 751 24.26 -10.41 -16.57
N ILE A 752 24.40 -11.73 -16.62
CA ILE A 752 25.57 -12.46 -16.15
C ILE A 752 26.07 -13.32 -17.31
N ILE A 753 27.36 -13.25 -17.60
CA ILE A 753 28.01 -13.93 -18.74
C ILE A 753 29.16 -14.78 -18.18
N ASN A 754 29.13 -16.09 -18.46
CA ASN A 754 30.07 -17.10 -17.93
C ASN A 754 30.24 -17.07 -16.39
N ASP A 755 29.28 -16.53 -15.65
CA ASP A 755 29.34 -16.26 -14.21
C ASP A 755 30.52 -15.36 -13.75
N ASN A 756 31.25 -14.77 -14.70
CA ASN A 756 32.48 -14.00 -14.49
C ASN A 756 32.33 -12.51 -14.84
N ILE A 757 31.32 -12.13 -15.63
CA ILE A 757 31.03 -10.74 -16.01
C ILE A 757 29.55 -10.46 -15.70
N GLN A 758 29.28 -9.48 -14.83
CA GLN A 758 27.95 -9.02 -14.48
C GLN A 758 27.73 -7.56 -14.95
N VAL A 759 26.57 -7.28 -15.54
CA VAL A 759 26.12 -5.92 -15.90
C VAL A 759 24.70 -5.71 -15.39
N MET A 760 24.48 -4.65 -14.60
CA MET A 760 23.15 -4.26 -14.12
C MET A 760 22.67 -2.97 -14.79
N VAL A 761 21.52 -3.04 -15.45
CA VAL A 761 20.83 -1.90 -16.07
C VAL A 761 19.61 -1.52 -15.23
N LEU A 762 19.63 -0.31 -14.68
CA LEU A 762 18.61 0.28 -13.80
C LEU A 762 17.66 1.17 -14.60
N LEU A 763 16.34 0.93 -14.51
CA LEU A 763 15.36 1.81 -15.15
C LEU A 763 14.99 2.98 -14.23
N HIS A 764 15.37 4.20 -14.62
CA HIS A 764 14.90 5.44 -14.02
C HIS A 764 13.61 5.90 -14.69
N ARG A 765 12.47 5.52 -14.10
CA ARG A 765 11.18 6.07 -14.52
C ARG A 765 10.98 7.48 -13.98
N VAL A 766 10.80 8.41 -14.90
CA VAL A 766 10.41 9.79 -14.64
C VAL A 766 8.88 9.87 -14.73
N TRP A 767 8.27 10.80 -14.00
CA TRP A 767 6.82 11.00 -14.10
C TRP A 767 6.45 11.41 -15.53
N LYS A 768 5.47 10.75 -16.16
CA LYS A 768 5.20 10.87 -17.61
C LYS A 768 5.01 12.33 -18.10
N LYS A 769 4.40 13.19 -17.26
CA LYS A 769 4.18 14.63 -17.52
C LYS A 769 5.37 15.54 -17.15
N HIS A 770 6.51 15.01 -16.71
CA HIS A 770 7.67 15.81 -16.32
C HIS A 770 8.18 16.68 -17.49
N PRO A 771 8.43 17.99 -17.28
CA PRO A 771 8.54 18.97 -18.36
C PRO A 771 9.89 18.99 -19.11
N VAL A 772 10.93 18.38 -18.53
CA VAL A 772 12.31 18.38 -19.09
C VAL A 772 12.81 16.95 -19.29
N ASN A 773 12.82 16.13 -18.24
CA ASN A 773 13.42 14.79 -18.32
C ASN A 773 12.51 13.74 -18.98
N VAL A 774 13.14 12.71 -19.54
CA VAL A 774 12.56 11.48 -20.11
C VAL A 774 12.82 10.30 -19.16
N ASP A 775 12.17 9.14 -19.36
CA ASP A 775 12.64 7.89 -18.74
C ASP A 775 14.04 7.57 -19.28
N PHE A 776 14.91 6.99 -18.46
CA PHE A 776 16.29 6.68 -18.85
C PHE A 776 16.87 5.48 -18.11
N LEU A 777 18.03 5.02 -18.56
CA LEU A 777 18.77 3.89 -18.01
C LEU A 777 20.01 4.36 -17.26
N GLY A 778 20.25 3.79 -16.08
CA GLY A 778 21.52 3.81 -15.37
C GLY A 778 22.24 2.48 -15.56
N ILE A 779 23.56 2.49 -15.61
CA ILE A 779 24.37 1.26 -15.77
C ILE A 779 25.35 1.10 -14.61
N TYR A 780 25.49 -0.13 -14.13
CA TYR A 780 26.39 -0.49 -13.05
C TYR A 780 27.12 -1.77 -13.40
N ILE A 781 28.44 -1.72 -13.31
CA ILE A 781 29.37 -2.81 -13.61
C ILE A 781 30.20 -3.03 -12.34
N PRO A 782 30.23 -4.23 -11.74
CA PRO A 782 31.06 -4.52 -10.58
C PRO A 782 32.56 -4.51 -10.91
N ASN A 783 33.38 -4.09 -9.93
CA ASN A 783 34.85 -4.03 -10.09
C ASN A 783 35.51 -5.42 -10.07
N ASP A 784 34.79 -6.46 -9.65
CA ASP A 784 35.24 -7.87 -9.60
C ASP A 784 34.92 -8.68 -10.87
N ASN A 785 34.37 -8.03 -11.91
CA ASN A 785 34.22 -8.63 -13.24
C ASN A 785 35.57 -9.04 -13.84
N GLN A 786 35.68 -10.29 -14.27
CA GLN A 786 36.90 -10.88 -14.83
C GLN A 786 36.94 -10.70 -16.35
N TYR A 787 37.41 -9.52 -16.79
CA TYR A 787 37.66 -9.20 -18.20
C TYR A 787 39.03 -9.69 -18.69
N SER A 788 39.24 -9.73 -20.01
CA SER A 788 40.54 -10.11 -20.58
C SER A 788 41.62 -9.02 -20.37
N PRO A 789 42.91 -9.38 -20.52
CA PRO A 789 44.02 -8.42 -20.51
C PRO A 789 43.98 -7.31 -21.58
N LEU A 790 42.98 -7.29 -22.47
CA LEU A 790 42.82 -6.33 -23.57
C LEU A 790 41.54 -5.48 -23.45
N VAL A 791 40.81 -5.55 -22.34
CA VAL A 791 39.58 -4.77 -22.12
C VAL A 791 39.81 -3.27 -22.22
N HIS A 792 38.95 -2.60 -22.97
CA HIS A 792 38.94 -1.14 -23.11
C HIS A 792 37.50 -0.59 -23.12
N GLY A 793 37.27 0.57 -23.73
CA GLY A 793 36.03 1.36 -23.60
C GLY A 793 36.12 2.45 -22.54
N LEU A 794 35.12 3.33 -22.51
CA LEU A 794 35.06 4.53 -21.68
C LEU A 794 35.18 4.26 -20.17
N ILE A 795 34.68 3.11 -19.70
CA ILE A 795 34.83 2.66 -18.31
C ILE A 795 35.60 1.34 -18.17
N GLY A 796 35.57 0.47 -19.18
CA GLY A 796 36.30 -0.80 -19.17
C GLY A 796 37.82 -0.64 -19.00
N GLN A 797 38.39 0.49 -19.44
CA GLN A 797 39.80 0.84 -19.20
C GLN A 797 40.20 0.81 -17.71
N PHE A 798 39.29 1.15 -16.80
CA PHE A 798 39.56 1.18 -15.36
C PHE A 798 39.49 -0.20 -14.68
N SER A 799 39.24 -1.27 -15.44
CA SER A 799 39.48 -2.65 -14.98
C SER A 799 40.96 -2.86 -14.61
N ARG A 800 41.87 -2.07 -15.19
CA ARG A 800 43.20 -1.80 -14.63
C ARG A 800 43.17 -0.43 -13.95
N GLU A 801 43.19 -0.42 -12.63
CA GLU A 801 43.26 0.82 -11.86
C GLU A 801 44.58 1.56 -12.14
N PRO A 802 44.54 2.79 -12.72
CA PRO A 802 45.74 3.59 -12.89
C PRO A 802 46.26 4.06 -11.52
N ASP A 803 47.57 4.28 -11.41
CA ASP A 803 48.10 4.96 -10.22
C ASP A 803 47.65 6.43 -10.23
N VAL A 804 47.01 6.87 -9.14
CA VAL A 804 46.48 8.22 -8.96
C VAL A 804 46.99 8.82 -7.66
N SER A 805 47.34 10.11 -7.68
CA SER A 805 47.64 10.89 -6.48
C SER A 805 46.91 12.23 -6.50
N VAL A 806 46.53 12.76 -5.33
CA VAL A 806 45.83 14.04 -5.20
C VAL A 806 46.52 14.89 -4.13
N TYR A 807 46.90 16.12 -4.49
CA TYR A 807 47.66 17.05 -3.66
C TYR A 807 47.23 18.51 -3.93
N ASP A 808 47.89 19.49 -3.28
CA ASP A 808 47.55 20.92 -3.34
C ASP A 808 46.07 21.21 -3.07
N MET A 809 45.48 20.56 -2.06
CA MET A 809 44.07 20.70 -1.73
C MET A 809 43.79 22.01 -0.99
N HIS A 810 43.02 22.91 -1.61
CA HIS A 810 42.58 24.18 -1.04
C HIS A 810 41.05 24.34 -1.07
N GLU A 811 40.56 25.44 -0.50
CA GLU A 811 39.15 25.82 -0.64
C GLU A 811 38.94 26.44 -2.04
N GLY A 812 37.86 26.05 -2.70
CA GLY A 812 37.49 26.56 -4.01
C GLY A 812 36.60 27.80 -3.93
N VAL A 813 36.13 28.27 -5.09
CA VAL A 813 35.21 29.44 -5.18
C VAL A 813 33.86 29.16 -4.49
N ASP A 814 33.49 27.89 -4.36
CA ASP A 814 32.38 27.40 -3.55
C ASP A 814 32.94 26.74 -2.27
N PRO A 815 32.75 27.30 -1.06
CA PRO A 815 33.29 26.72 0.18
C PRO A 815 32.84 25.29 0.49
N LEU A 816 31.79 24.79 -0.17
CA LEU A 816 31.33 23.40 -0.05
C LEU A 816 32.07 22.43 -0.99
N LYS A 817 32.96 22.94 -1.85
CA LYS A 817 33.76 22.17 -2.81
C LYS A 817 35.24 22.52 -2.70
N LYS A 818 36.06 21.55 -2.31
CA LYS A 818 37.52 21.71 -2.28
C LYS A 818 38.10 21.51 -3.67
N GLU A 819 39.06 22.35 -4.04
CA GLU A 819 39.83 22.24 -5.28
C GLU A 819 41.18 21.56 -4.96
N ALA A 820 41.72 20.77 -5.89
CA ALA A 820 42.99 20.07 -5.75
C ALA A 820 43.59 19.72 -7.12
N THR A 821 44.88 19.36 -7.15
CA THR A 821 45.54 18.78 -8.32
C THR A 821 45.56 17.26 -8.21
N MET A 822 45.14 16.56 -9.26
CA MET A 822 45.24 15.11 -9.41
C MET A 822 46.30 14.77 -10.47
N ASP A 823 47.33 14.02 -10.12
CA ASP A 823 48.23 13.36 -11.08
C ASP A 823 47.69 11.95 -11.37
N VAL A 824 47.41 11.67 -12.65
CA VAL A 824 46.87 10.38 -13.14
C VAL A 824 47.32 10.13 -14.57
N LYS A 825 47.83 8.92 -14.87
CA LYS A 825 48.34 8.55 -16.23
C LYS A 825 49.37 9.54 -16.81
N GLY A 826 50.09 10.28 -15.97
CA GLY A 826 51.03 11.34 -16.37
C GLY A 826 50.40 12.71 -16.67
N ASN A 827 49.08 12.85 -16.53
CA ASN A 827 48.35 14.11 -16.68
C ASN A 827 48.09 14.76 -15.31
N LYS A 828 48.28 16.08 -15.24
CA LYS A 828 47.87 16.92 -14.10
C LYS A 828 46.51 17.53 -14.36
N LEU A 829 45.51 17.15 -13.56
CA LEU A 829 44.12 17.55 -13.69
C LEU A 829 43.71 18.40 -12.49
N LEU A 830 43.08 19.56 -12.75
CA LEU A 830 42.37 20.30 -11.69
C LEU A 830 41.05 19.60 -11.40
N VAL A 831 40.81 19.25 -10.14
CA VAL A 831 39.64 18.48 -9.70
C VAL A 831 38.90 19.16 -8.56
N THR A 832 37.57 19.04 -8.52
CA THR A 832 36.73 19.55 -7.42
C THR A 832 36.11 18.41 -6.63
N ARG A 833 36.12 18.48 -5.29
CA ARG A 833 35.50 17.44 -4.44
C ARG A 833 34.05 17.79 -4.13
N GLY A 834 33.13 16.88 -4.43
CA GLY A 834 31.70 17.15 -4.31
C GLY A 834 30.84 15.90 -4.08
N TRP A 835 29.60 16.13 -3.68
CA TRP A 835 28.60 15.07 -3.51
C TRP A 835 27.88 14.77 -4.82
N GLN A 836 27.79 13.49 -5.19
CA GLN A 836 27.06 12.98 -6.35
C GLN A 836 26.07 11.89 -5.91
N LYS A 837 25.21 11.43 -6.84
CA LYS A 837 24.10 10.53 -6.55
C LYS A 837 24.25 9.13 -7.18
N ASP A 838 24.22 8.10 -6.33
CA ASP A 838 24.18 6.69 -6.71
C ASP A 838 22.82 6.07 -6.36
N TYR A 839 22.18 5.43 -7.35
CA TYR A 839 20.83 4.88 -7.23
C TYR A 839 20.80 3.35 -7.11
N ARG A 840 21.95 2.67 -6.95
CA ARG A 840 22.01 1.22 -6.69
C ARG A 840 21.14 0.79 -5.51
N HIS A 841 21.18 1.55 -4.41
CA HIS A 841 20.53 1.18 -3.15
C HIS A 841 19.23 1.95 -2.87
N ASP A 842 19.21 3.29 -3.01
CA ASP A 842 17.97 4.09 -2.96
C ASP A 842 17.63 4.62 -4.36
N LYS A 843 16.65 3.97 -5.00
CA LYS A 843 16.19 4.30 -6.35
C LYS A 843 15.32 5.57 -6.45
N ARG A 844 14.93 6.18 -5.31
CA ARG A 844 14.15 7.43 -5.28
C ARG A 844 15.03 8.62 -4.97
N HIS A 845 15.75 8.59 -3.85
CA HIS A 845 16.51 9.74 -3.37
C HIS A 845 17.98 9.72 -3.77
N GLY A 846 18.52 8.54 -4.10
CA GLY A 846 19.95 8.30 -4.36
C GLY A 846 20.82 8.44 -3.10
N SER A 847 21.71 7.48 -2.90
CA SER A 847 22.81 7.58 -1.94
C SER A 847 23.76 8.70 -2.34
N ASN A 848 24.31 9.43 -1.37
CA ASN A 848 25.32 10.46 -1.63
C ASN A 848 26.73 9.82 -1.64
N ILE A 849 27.46 9.91 -2.76
CA ILE A 849 28.89 9.56 -2.87
C ILE A 849 29.72 10.85 -2.86
N TYR A 850 30.89 10.85 -2.21
CA TYR A 850 31.76 12.04 -2.08
C TYR A 850 33.07 11.89 -2.87
N CYS A 851 32.98 12.20 -4.16
CA CYS A 851 34.01 11.93 -5.16
C CYS A 851 34.80 13.17 -5.59
N TRP A 852 35.92 12.92 -6.27
CA TRP A 852 36.65 13.94 -7.04
C TRP A 852 36.08 14.04 -8.45
N PHE A 853 35.69 15.24 -8.86
CA PHE A 853 35.07 15.50 -10.16
C PHE A 853 36.11 15.97 -11.17
N ILE A 854 36.22 15.24 -12.30
CA ILE A 854 37.05 15.59 -13.45
C ILE A 854 36.23 16.45 -14.41
N HIS A 855 36.72 17.65 -14.70
CA HIS A 855 36.09 18.56 -15.65
C HIS A 855 36.40 18.17 -17.11
N ASN A 856 35.91 18.94 -18.10
CA ASN A 856 36.20 18.77 -19.52
C ASN A 856 35.96 17.34 -20.06
N SER A 857 34.78 16.78 -19.76
CA SER A 857 34.35 15.43 -20.16
C SER A 857 35.34 14.30 -19.84
N GLY A 858 36.01 14.37 -18.67
CA GLY A 858 36.94 13.34 -18.21
C GLY A 858 38.32 13.35 -18.91
N LYS A 859 38.59 14.33 -19.79
CA LYS A 859 39.83 14.42 -20.58
C LYS A 859 41.09 14.30 -19.71
N GLY A 860 41.95 13.34 -20.05
CA GLY A 860 43.20 13.06 -19.34
C GLY A 860 43.06 12.12 -18.13
N PHE A 861 41.83 11.85 -17.67
CA PHE A 861 41.52 10.71 -16.80
C PHE A 861 41.10 9.50 -17.64
N ILE A 862 40.20 9.71 -18.61
CA ILE A 862 39.99 8.76 -19.71
C ILE A 862 41.14 8.84 -20.71
N ASP A 863 41.46 7.71 -21.35
CA ASP A 863 42.37 7.69 -22.51
C ASP A 863 41.73 8.41 -23.71
N GLY A 864 42.53 9.10 -24.52
CA GLY A 864 42.06 9.87 -25.68
C GLY A 864 41.04 10.96 -25.33
N HIS A 865 39.96 11.03 -26.10
CA HIS A 865 38.82 11.92 -25.90
C HIS A 865 37.50 11.14 -25.99
N TYR A 866 36.42 11.66 -25.37
CA TYR A 866 35.16 10.91 -25.29
C TYR A 866 34.50 10.63 -26.66
N THR A 867 34.86 11.40 -27.69
CA THR A 867 34.44 11.19 -29.08
C THR A 867 34.94 9.88 -29.66
N ASP A 868 36.07 9.41 -29.17
CA ASP A 868 36.82 8.30 -29.76
C ASP A 868 36.20 6.96 -29.32
N TYR A 869 35.35 7.01 -28.28
CA TYR A 869 34.46 5.93 -27.84
C TYR A 869 33.07 5.96 -28.52
N ILE A 870 32.83 6.82 -29.53
CA ILE A 870 31.56 6.82 -30.27
C ILE A 870 31.59 5.73 -31.35
N VAL A 871 30.67 4.77 -31.27
CA VAL A 871 30.56 3.64 -32.20
C VAL A 871 29.32 3.74 -33.11
N PRO A 872 29.35 3.19 -34.34
CA PRO A 872 28.26 3.38 -35.30
C PRO A 872 26.99 2.54 -35.02
N ASN A 873 27.11 1.42 -34.29
CA ASN A 873 25.96 0.54 -33.98
C ASN A 873 26.04 0.02 -32.54
N LEU A 874 24.89 -0.37 -31.97
CA LEU A 874 24.78 -0.89 -30.61
C LEU A 874 25.60 -2.17 -30.34
N ASN A 875 25.94 -2.96 -31.36
CA ASN A 875 26.76 -4.17 -31.21
C ASN A 875 28.17 -4.01 -31.83
N SER A 876 28.60 -2.77 -32.16
CA SER A 876 29.95 -2.50 -32.65
C SER A 876 30.97 -2.50 -31.51
N PHE A 877 32.10 -3.16 -31.76
CA PHE A 877 33.30 -3.11 -30.92
C PHE A 877 33.98 -1.75 -31.08
N LEU A 878 34.74 -1.36 -30.07
CA LEU A 878 35.65 -0.21 -30.19
C LEU A 878 36.73 -0.55 -31.23
N GLN A 879 36.97 0.34 -32.20
CA GLN A 879 38.13 0.23 -33.08
C GLN A 879 39.38 0.62 -32.29
N ALA A 880 40.55 0.09 -32.65
CA ALA A 880 41.78 0.35 -31.91
C ALA A 880 42.10 1.86 -31.86
N LEU A 881 42.30 2.37 -30.63
CA LEU A 881 42.70 3.75 -30.32
C LEU A 881 44.20 3.96 -30.53
#